data_AF-A0A8J7MJF2-F1
#
_entry.id   AF-A0A8J7MJF2-F1
#
_cell.length_a   1.000
_cell.length_b   1.000
_cell.length_c   1.000
_cell.angle_alpha   90.00
_cell.angle_beta   90.00
_cell.angle_gamma   90.00
#
_symmetry.space_group_name_H-M   'P 1'
#
loop_
_entity.id
_entity.type
_entity.pdbx_description
1 polymer ?
#
loop_
_entity_poly.entity_id
_entity_poly.type
_entity_poly.pdbx_seq_one_letter_code
_entity_poly.pdbx_strand_id
1 'polypeptide(L)'
;MFDVRSWTLLLCSFCLTVSYAQNEVNPQNVKIDVTYESIGVVWSITGDNNLNSQLVIEYKPTGTTNYLPTYQTMRANPNSIVDGNTLNFNHHAGSIVGLSENTSYDIRLVLSDVDGGTSTQLLSVSTKREVPTIYTGTSYYVIPGNGGGAGTFGDPYQGLQMAADNAAPGAIFEIGAGTYEPFVLTTSGTINAPIVFTALRSDSVTIDGNNTNTGIATLGVYNDSIQHIIFENLIVQNGKWGIDAQNTQWVTVRNCMIRDVDYAYVNRRQNGWEHNQTISDNFIYGRNSWPVNSGVIPPERGIDIRGNCNVVRYNLIRNFGDGISTDGPPYLSSYALDIHNNDISYIGDDLIEVDGTIANTRVWLNRCSNGRMGISVAPIFGGPCYIYRNVFHNMELSTYKMNRKSAGLILLHNSAAKEGRGITSDIGWHHTILKNNVLVSSHYCFEEYNLVSNSLIDDWDYNAYSSNRSGLAGQPWFKWGGVQYLQLADLQIGTGQEMNGLQFDYTTDLTQITLPAQYSMGVDPTIFDFRPLSGSVLIDQGAVVHNINDLFVSDGSPDIGAYEYGSPLPHYGPRNSINTVIEQIEEEQEKMFTVLQNGSNRIQILSEELITSVTLYTINGQLLLDSKINATTTELNLQKLTVGVYLVKIKSKSQTKVMKVIKQ
;
A
#
# COMPACT_ATOMS: atom_id res chain seq x y z
N MET A 1 48.95 53.34 62.59
CA MET A 1 48.68 52.41 63.71
C MET A 1 47.16 52.39 63.89
N PHE A 2 46.39 51.35 63.61
CA PHE A 2 46.60 50.00 63.08
C PHE A 2 45.39 49.72 62.16
N ASP A 3 45.69 49.16 60.99
CA ASP A 3 44.72 48.67 60.01
C ASP A 3 44.39 47.20 60.40
N VAL A 4 43.12 46.91 60.70
CA VAL A 4 42.65 45.55 61.04
C VAL A 4 41.81 45.05 59.88
N ARG A 5 42.44 44.19 59.07
CA ARG A 5 41.82 43.46 57.97
C ARG A 5 40.89 42.37 58.51
N SER A 6 39.59 42.52 58.30
CA SER A 6 38.63 41.41 58.39
C SER A 6 38.62 40.66 57.07
N TRP A 7 39.07 39.41 57.09
CA TRP A 7 38.96 38.47 55.98
C TRP A 7 37.57 37.82 56.02
N THR A 8 36.69 38.19 55.09
CA THR A 8 35.44 37.48 54.87
C THR A 8 35.71 36.31 53.92
N LEU A 9 35.74 35.08 54.47
CA LEU A 9 35.73 33.85 53.67
C LEU A 9 34.41 33.76 52.91
N LEU A 10 34.45 33.87 51.58
CA LEU A 10 33.33 33.51 50.72
C LEU A 10 33.34 31.97 50.58
N LEU A 11 32.50 31.26 51.36
CA LEU A 11 32.22 29.85 51.09
C LEU A 11 31.36 29.78 49.83
N CYS A 12 31.96 29.47 48.69
CA CYS A 12 31.24 28.95 47.54
C CYS A 12 30.67 27.57 47.92
N SER A 13 29.38 27.50 48.26
CA SER A 13 28.64 26.24 48.25
C SER A 13 28.57 25.76 46.80
N PHE A 14 29.47 24.84 46.44
CA PHE A 14 29.19 23.89 45.37
C PHE A 14 27.97 23.08 45.81
N CYS A 15 26.77 23.49 45.37
CA CYS A 15 25.62 22.60 45.36
C CYS A 15 25.94 21.49 44.36
N LEU A 16 26.59 20.43 44.84
CA LEU A 16 26.55 19.13 44.19
C LEU A 16 25.08 18.69 44.22
N THR A 17 24.34 19.03 43.17
CA THR A 17 23.10 18.34 42.85
C THR A 17 23.50 16.89 42.60
N VAL A 18 23.28 16.05 43.60
CA VAL A 18 23.26 14.60 43.40
C VAL A 18 22.04 14.36 42.52
N SER A 19 22.25 14.35 41.20
CA SER A 19 21.28 13.72 40.30
C SER A 19 21.28 12.26 40.71
N TYR A 20 20.21 11.81 41.36
CA TYR A 20 19.94 10.38 41.38
C TYR A 20 19.92 9.98 39.90
N ALA A 21 20.89 9.16 39.47
CA ALA A 21 20.81 8.51 38.17
C ALA A 21 19.39 7.95 38.07
N GLN A 22 18.59 8.49 37.16
CA GLN A 22 17.30 7.90 36.90
C GLN A 22 17.54 6.52 36.27
N ASN A 23 16.49 5.72 36.24
CA ASN A 23 16.63 4.31 35.94
C ASN A 23 17.12 4.09 34.50
N GLU A 24 18.33 3.55 34.34
CA GLU A 24 18.99 3.28 33.05
C GLU A 24 18.13 2.47 32.08
N VAL A 25 18.29 2.72 30.78
CA VAL A 25 17.69 1.90 29.73
C VAL A 25 18.28 0.49 29.71
N ASN A 26 17.40 -0.51 29.73
CA ASN A 26 17.78 -1.91 29.66
C ASN A 26 17.27 -2.54 28.35
N PRO A 27 18.14 -2.80 27.36
CA PRO A 27 17.74 -3.37 26.08
C PRO A 27 17.17 -4.78 26.24
N GLN A 28 16.11 -5.07 25.50
CA GLN A 28 15.50 -6.40 25.39
C GLN A 28 15.64 -6.91 23.95
N ASN A 29 14.66 -7.69 23.49
CA ASN A 29 14.66 -8.28 22.16
C ASN A 29 14.57 -7.22 21.06
N VAL A 30 15.38 -7.42 20.01
CA VAL A 30 15.23 -6.72 18.73
C VAL A 30 14.36 -7.58 17.83
N LYS A 31 13.28 -7.00 17.33
CA LYS A 31 12.43 -7.55 16.26
C LYS A 31 12.77 -6.86 14.96
N ILE A 32 13.02 -7.67 13.93
CA ILE A 32 13.28 -7.24 12.57
C ILE A 32 12.19 -7.80 11.67
N ASP A 33 11.55 -6.94 10.91
CA ASP A 33 10.54 -7.29 9.92
C ASP A 33 10.91 -6.68 8.58
N VAL A 34 10.77 -7.45 7.50
CA VAL A 34 11.23 -7.05 6.17
C VAL A 34 10.10 -7.09 5.15
N THR A 35 10.14 -6.15 4.22
CA THR A 35 9.36 -6.14 2.99
C THR A 35 10.33 -6.12 1.80
N TYR A 36 9.83 -5.79 0.60
CA TYR A 36 10.66 -5.74 -0.62
C TYR A 36 11.68 -4.60 -0.57
N GLU A 37 11.27 -3.44 -0.04
CA GLU A 37 12.07 -2.21 -0.12
C GLU A 37 12.31 -1.59 1.26
N SER A 38 11.91 -2.27 2.35
CA SER A 38 12.04 -1.74 3.70
C SER A 38 12.46 -2.80 4.73
N ILE A 39 13.16 -2.33 5.76
CA ILE A 39 13.49 -3.09 6.97
C ILE A 39 12.96 -2.29 8.17
N GLY A 40 11.98 -2.85 8.87
CA GLY A 40 11.47 -2.33 10.13
C GLY A 40 12.24 -2.90 11.32
N VAL A 41 12.57 -2.04 12.28
CA VAL A 41 13.23 -2.38 13.54
C VAL A 41 12.31 -2.00 14.68
N VAL A 42 12.17 -2.90 15.66
CA VAL A 42 11.59 -2.61 16.97
C VAL A 42 12.53 -3.16 18.04
N TRP A 43 12.99 -2.31 18.94
CA TRP A 43 13.84 -2.69 20.06
C TRP A 43 13.08 -2.46 21.37
N SER A 44 12.57 -3.54 21.96
CA SER A 44 11.90 -3.48 23.26
C SER A 44 12.88 -3.09 24.35
N ILE A 45 12.41 -2.34 25.35
CA ILE A 45 13.23 -1.89 26.48
C ILE A 45 12.49 -2.08 27.80
N THR A 46 13.24 -2.17 28.89
CA THR A 46 12.73 -1.96 30.25
C THR A 46 13.51 -0.82 30.89
N GLY A 47 12.93 -0.26 31.95
CA GLY A 47 13.51 0.89 32.61
C GLY A 47 13.28 2.21 31.88
N ASP A 48 14.15 3.19 32.10
CA ASP A 48 14.09 4.51 31.46
C ASP A 48 12.70 5.17 31.63
N ASN A 49 12.32 5.31 32.91
CA ASN A 49 11.00 5.78 33.32
C ASN A 49 10.77 7.27 33.00
N ASN A 50 11.84 8.03 32.81
CA ASN A 50 11.84 9.45 32.46
C ASN A 50 11.77 9.69 30.94
N LEU A 51 11.79 8.61 30.15
CA LEU A 51 11.49 8.58 28.74
C LEU A 51 12.55 9.28 27.84
N ASN A 52 13.83 9.28 28.24
CA ASN A 52 14.88 10.05 27.59
C ASN A 52 15.97 9.22 26.85
N SER A 53 15.86 7.88 26.78
CA SER A 53 16.73 7.11 25.87
C SER A 53 16.39 7.35 24.40
N GLN A 54 17.37 7.03 23.54
CA GLN A 54 17.30 7.18 22.10
C GLN A 54 17.82 5.92 21.39
N LEU A 55 17.20 5.57 20.27
CA LEU A 55 17.73 4.61 19.30
C LEU A 55 18.26 5.36 18.07
N VAL A 56 19.45 4.98 17.61
CA VAL A 56 19.99 5.37 16.30
C VAL A 56 20.10 4.11 15.45
N ILE A 57 19.60 4.18 14.21
CA ILE A 57 19.70 3.11 13.22
C ILE A 57 20.57 3.63 12.08
N GLU A 58 21.57 2.85 11.73
CA GLU A 58 22.39 3.08 10.55
C GLU A 58 22.48 1.79 9.74
N TYR A 59 22.63 1.91 8.43
CA TYR A 59 22.66 0.76 7.52
C TYR A 59 23.66 0.95 6.40
N LYS A 60 24.06 -0.15 5.77
CA LYS A 60 24.84 -0.13 4.54
C LYS A 60 24.59 -1.42 3.74
N PRO A 61 24.69 -1.41 2.40
CA PRO A 61 24.73 -2.65 1.64
C PRO A 61 25.89 -3.53 2.13
N THR A 62 25.65 -4.83 2.29
CA THR A 62 26.65 -5.77 2.82
C THR A 62 27.91 -5.74 1.96
N GLY A 63 29.08 -5.68 2.59
CA GLY A 63 30.37 -5.59 1.90
C GLY A 63 30.81 -4.19 1.50
N THR A 64 29.99 -3.16 1.73
CA THR A 64 30.40 -1.75 1.62
C THR A 64 30.96 -1.23 2.95
N THR A 65 31.54 -0.02 2.96
CA THR A 65 32.20 0.52 4.17
C THR A 65 31.37 1.55 4.93
N ASN A 66 30.57 2.36 4.22
CA ASN A 66 29.97 3.56 4.80
C ASN A 66 28.55 3.29 5.26
N TYR A 67 28.31 3.51 6.56
CA TYR A 67 26.97 3.51 7.14
C TYR A 67 26.23 4.79 6.77
N LEU A 68 24.98 4.63 6.34
CA LEU A 68 24.01 5.70 6.08
C LEU A 68 23.03 5.78 7.26
N PRO A 69 22.62 6.98 7.67
CA PRO A 69 21.61 7.15 8.72
C PRO A 69 20.21 6.82 8.20
N THR A 70 19.32 6.38 9.08
CA THR A 70 17.88 6.38 8.81
C THR A 70 17.26 7.74 9.13
N TYR A 71 15.97 7.90 8.81
CA TYR A 71 15.19 8.94 9.46
C TYR A 71 15.02 8.66 10.96
N GLN A 72 14.54 9.66 11.69
CA GLN A 72 14.27 9.61 13.12
C GLN A 72 13.49 8.33 13.52
N THR A 73 13.96 7.69 14.60
CA THR A 73 13.21 6.65 15.30
C THR A 73 12.18 7.25 16.24
N MET A 74 11.13 6.49 16.57
CA MET A 74 10.15 6.88 17.58
C MET A 74 10.16 5.94 18.77
N ARG A 75 9.77 6.49 19.91
CA ARG A 75 9.55 5.74 21.13
C ARG A 75 8.05 5.61 21.41
N ALA A 76 7.58 4.38 21.59
CA ALA A 76 6.27 4.14 22.16
C ALA A 76 6.29 4.54 23.65
N ASN A 77 5.49 5.53 24.03
CA ASN A 77 5.36 5.96 25.43
C ASN A 77 4.37 5.02 26.13
N PRO A 78 4.80 4.19 27.10
CA PRO A 78 3.92 3.23 27.76
C PRO A 78 2.77 3.89 28.52
N ASN A 79 2.91 5.17 28.90
CA ASN A 79 1.93 5.94 29.66
C ASN A 79 0.94 6.73 28.78
N SER A 80 1.08 6.69 27.44
CA SER A 80 0.11 7.33 26.53
C SER A 80 -1.26 6.69 26.64
N ILE A 81 -2.32 7.51 26.48
CA ILE A 81 -3.70 7.02 26.44
C ILE A 81 -4.14 6.98 24.99
N VAL A 82 -4.17 5.78 24.42
CA VAL A 82 -4.56 5.51 23.03
C VAL A 82 -5.80 4.64 23.06
N ASP A 83 -6.83 5.01 22.30
CA ASP A 83 -8.10 4.27 22.28
C ASP A 83 -8.74 4.06 23.67
N GLY A 84 -8.65 5.08 24.53
CA GLY A 84 -9.21 5.05 25.88
C GLY A 84 -8.42 4.21 26.89
N ASN A 85 -7.35 3.52 26.48
CA ASN A 85 -6.54 2.65 27.34
C ASN A 85 -5.09 3.12 27.39
N THR A 86 -4.38 2.71 28.45
CA THR A 86 -2.92 2.93 28.54
C THR A 86 -2.20 2.07 27.51
N LEU A 87 -1.27 2.67 26.76
CA LEU A 87 -0.61 2.05 25.63
C LEU A 87 0.17 0.78 26.03
N ASN A 88 0.86 0.80 27.17
CA ASN A 88 1.63 -0.32 27.73
C ASN A 88 2.73 -0.90 26.79
N PHE A 89 3.05 -0.24 25.67
CA PHE A 89 4.21 -0.54 24.85
C PHE A 89 5.40 0.32 25.28
N ASN A 90 6.56 -0.30 25.50
CA ASN A 90 7.82 0.38 25.77
C ASN A 90 8.91 -0.16 24.84
N HIS A 91 9.08 0.50 23.71
CA HIS A 91 10.07 0.15 22.70
C HIS A 91 10.48 1.39 21.89
N HIS A 92 11.66 1.32 21.29
CA HIS A 92 12.05 2.18 20.19
C HIS A 92 11.79 1.48 18.87
N ALA A 93 11.41 2.22 17.84
CA ALA A 93 11.16 1.67 16.51
C ALA A 93 11.56 2.65 15.41
N GLY A 94 11.93 2.10 14.26
CA GLY A 94 12.29 2.86 13.07
C GLY A 94 12.42 1.96 11.84
N SER A 95 12.26 2.55 10.66
CA SER A 95 12.42 1.85 9.39
C SER A 95 13.57 2.40 8.56
N ILE A 96 14.26 1.50 7.88
CA ILE A 96 15.09 1.81 6.72
C ILE A 96 14.21 1.61 5.48
N VAL A 97 14.07 2.64 4.64
CA VAL A 97 13.22 2.60 3.43
C VAL A 97 14.02 2.77 2.14
N GLY A 98 13.40 2.41 1.01
CA GLY A 98 13.97 2.56 -0.34
C GLY A 98 15.20 1.68 -0.58
N LEU A 99 15.20 0.50 0.02
CA LEU A 99 16.21 -0.52 -0.17
C LEU A 99 15.97 -1.29 -1.47
N SER A 100 17.03 -1.89 -2.02
CA SER A 100 16.91 -2.79 -3.16
C SER A 100 16.33 -4.14 -2.71
N GLU A 101 15.45 -4.72 -3.52
CA GLU A 101 14.89 -6.05 -3.29
C GLU A 101 15.98 -7.14 -3.29
N ASN A 102 15.74 -8.24 -2.58
CA ASN A 102 16.65 -9.40 -2.47
C ASN A 102 18.12 -9.03 -2.17
N THR A 103 18.32 -8.00 -1.35
CA THR A 103 19.65 -7.44 -1.08
C THR A 103 19.93 -7.48 0.41
N SER A 104 21.15 -7.90 0.78
CA SER A 104 21.60 -7.96 2.17
C SER A 104 22.20 -6.63 2.62
N TYR A 105 21.84 -6.19 3.82
CA TYR A 105 22.31 -4.97 4.47
C TYR A 105 22.89 -5.28 5.85
N ASP A 106 24.02 -4.66 6.15
CA ASP A 106 24.56 -4.60 7.51
C ASP A 106 23.89 -3.43 8.25
N ILE A 107 23.28 -3.70 9.39
CA ILE A 107 22.55 -2.74 10.21
C ILE A 107 23.26 -2.58 11.55
N ARG A 108 23.48 -1.33 11.97
CA ARG A 108 23.98 -0.95 13.28
C ARG A 108 22.88 -0.25 14.05
N LEU A 109 22.53 -0.82 15.20
CA LEU A 109 21.56 -0.26 16.14
C LEU A 109 22.32 0.22 17.36
N VAL A 110 22.16 1.49 17.75
CA VAL A 110 22.77 2.07 18.95
C VAL A 110 21.66 2.59 19.86
N LEU A 111 21.46 1.94 21.00
CA LEU A 111 20.55 2.40 22.05
C LEU A 111 21.38 3.08 23.14
N SER A 112 20.99 4.29 23.55
CA SER A 112 21.70 5.07 24.58
C SER A 112 20.74 5.87 25.45
N ASP A 113 21.11 6.08 26.70
CA ASP A 113 20.37 6.88 27.68
C ASP A 113 21.35 7.76 28.48
N VAL A 114 20.93 9.01 28.72
CA VAL A 114 21.73 10.02 29.43
C VAL A 114 21.96 9.64 30.89
N ASP A 115 21.04 8.89 31.50
CA ASP A 115 21.12 8.41 32.88
C ASP A 115 21.96 7.14 33.06
N GLY A 116 22.38 6.52 31.95
CA GLY A 116 23.15 5.28 31.92
C GLY A 116 22.49 4.21 31.07
N GLY A 117 23.28 3.24 30.60
CA GLY A 117 22.84 2.23 29.65
C GLY A 117 23.21 2.61 28.21
N THR A 118 23.98 1.74 27.56
CA THR A 118 24.28 1.84 26.13
C THR A 118 24.46 0.43 25.58
N SER A 119 23.87 0.16 24.42
CA SER A 119 24.00 -1.11 23.74
C SER A 119 24.10 -0.92 22.24
N THR A 120 24.94 -1.75 21.61
CA THR A 120 25.07 -1.77 20.15
C THR A 120 24.79 -3.17 19.63
N GLN A 121 23.92 -3.27 18.63
CA GLN A 121 23.66 -4.50 17.89
C GLN A 121 24.11 -4.33 16.45
N LEU A 122 24.81 -5.34 15.93
CA LEU A 122 25.18 -5.44 14.52
C LEU A 122 24.45 -6.63 13.93
N LEU A 123 23.65 -6.37 12.89
CA LEU A 123 22.80 -7.36 12.26
C LEU A 123 23.07 -7.39 10.75
N SER A 124 22.91 -8.55 10.13
CA SER A 124 22.87 -8.69 8.67
C SER A 124 21.48 -9.16 8.28
N VAL A 125 20.76 -8.35 7.51
CA VAL A 125 19.34 -8.54 7.19
C VAL A 125 19.15 -8.41 5.68
N SER A 126 18.32 -9.27 5.08
CA SER A 126 18.01 -9.19 3.66
C SER A 126 16.56 -8.77 3.43
N THR A 127 16.35 -7.86 2.48
CA THR A 127 15.02 -7.53 1.97
C THR A 127 14.39 -8.73 1.25
N LYS A 128 13.07 -8.71 1.10
CA LYS A 128 12.36 -9.77 0.39
C LYS A 128 12.76 -9.82 -1.08
N ARG A 129 12.69 -11.02 -1.64
CA ARG A 129 12.82 -11.27 -3.06
C ARG A 129 11.45 -11.25 -3.73
N GLU A 130 11.35 -10.58 -4.88
CA GLU A 130 10.16 -10.63 -5.72
C GLU A 130 9.79 -12.06 -6.11
N VAL A 131 8.50 -12.36 -6.07
CA VAL A 131 7.99 -13.65 -6.55
C VAL A 131 8.23 -13.74 -8.06
N PRO A 132 8.93 -14.77 -8.57
CA PRO A 132 9.21 -14.91 -10.00
C PRO A 132 7.94 -14.90 -10.85
N THR A 133 8.05 -14.49 -12.11
CA THR A 133 6.99 -14.62 -13.14
C THR A 133 7.13 -15.88 -13.98
N ILE A 134 8.22 -16.63 -13.79
CA ILE A 134 8.47 -17.93 -14.39
C ILE A 134 8.56 -18.94 -13.26
N TYR A 135 7.67 -19.92 -13.28
CA TYR A 135 7.56 -20.92 -12.24
C TYR A 135 8.28 -22.21 -12.62
N THR A 136 8.85 -22.87 -11.62
CA THR A 136 9.39 -24.21 -11.72
C THR A 136 8.51 -25.15 -10.92
N GLY A 137 8.02 -26.21 -11.55
CA GLY A 137 7.06 -27.12 -10.95
C GLY A 137 6.43 -28.06 -11.97
N THR A 138 5.36 -28.73 -11.57
CA THR A 138 4.57 -29.59 -12.45
C THR A 138 3.41 -28.79 -13.02
N SER A 139 3.40 -28.60 -14.33
CA SER A 139 2.28 -27.96 -15.02
C SER A 139 1.10 -28.91 -15.16
N TYR A 140 -0.07 -28.42 -14.77
CA TYR A 140 -1.37 -29.04 -14.96
C TYR A 140 -2.26 -28.12 -15.79
N TYR A 141 -3.10 -28.69 -16.63
CA TYR A 141 -4.00 -27.94 -17.51
C TYR A 141 -5.42 -28.02 -17.00
N VAL A 142 -6.12 -26.88 -17.00
CA VAL A 142 -7.50 -26.80 -16.51
C VAL A 142 -8.40 -26.16 -17.56
N ILE A 143 -9.52 -26.79 -17.89
CA ILE A 143 -10.55 -26.26 -18.79
C ILE A 143 -11.89 -26.12 -18.04
N PRO A 144 -12.86 -25.33 -18.55
CA PRO A 144 -14.19 -25.27 -17.93
C PRO A 144 -14.84 -26.65 -17.82
N GLY A 145 -15.62 -26.86 -16.77
CA GLY A 145 -16.33 -28.12 -16.52
C GLY A 145 -16.40 -28.44 -15.03
N ASN A 146 -16.83 -29.66 -14.70
CA ASN A 146 -17.10 -30.07 -13.32
C ASN A 146 -16.60 -31.50 -13.05
N GLY A 147 -15.29 -31.61 -12.83
CA GLY A 147 -14.59 -32.84 -12.45
C GLY A 147 -14.07 -33.68 -13.62
N GLY A 148 -13.08 -34.53 -13.32
CA GLY A 148 -12.44 -35.43 -14.27
C GLY A 148 -11.12 -34.89 -14.83
N GLY A 149 -10.53 -35.67 -15.74
CA GLY A 149 -9.22 -35.41 -16.32
C GLY A 149 -8.05 -35.79 -15.40
N ALA A 150 -6.88 -36.02 -16.00
CA ALA A 150 -5.63 -36.30 -15.31
C ALA A 150 -4.75 -35.04 -15.12
N GLY A 151 -5.25 -33.85 -15.50
CA GLY A 151 -4.50 -32.59 -15.45
C GLY A 151 -3.39 -32.50 -16.49
N THR A 152 -3.28 -33.47 -17.40
CA THR A 152 -2.30 -33.43 -18.50
C THR A 152 -2.82 -32.58 -19.65
N PHE A 153 -1.95 -32.20 -20.56
CA PHE A 153 -2.35 -31.41 -21.72
C PHE A 153 -3.41 -32.08 -22.60
N GLY A 154 -3.30 -33.41 -22.79
CA GLY A 154 -4.25 -34.19 -23.59
C GLY A 154 -5.50 -34.64 -22.84
N ASP A 155 -5.51 -34.47 -21.50
CA ASP A 155 -6.60 -34.84 -20.61
C ASP A 155 -6.62 -33.87 -19.41
N PRO A 156 -7.01 -32.59 -19.65
CA PRO A 156 -6.95 -31.53 -18.65
C PRO A 156 -7.99 -31.74 -17.56
N TYR A 157 -7.72 -31.22 -16.36
CA TYR A 157 -8.73 -31.14 -15.32
C TYR A 157 -9.91 -30.29 -15.81
N GLN A 158 -11.13 -30.73 -15.49
CA GLN A 158 -12.34 -29.98 -15.82
C GLN A 158 -12.84 -29.26 -14.56
N GLY A 159 -12.74 -27.93 -14.54
CA GLY A 159 -13.12 -27.09 -13.39
C GLY A 159 -11.99 -26.85 -12.38
N LEU A 160 -12.04 -25.69 -11.72
CA LEU A 160 -11.03 -25.26 -10.75
C LEU A 160 -11.07 -26.05 -9.44
N GLN A 161 -12.23 -26.57 -9.03
CA GLN A 161 -12.29 -27.41 -7.83
C GLN A 161 -11.50 -28.71 -8.02
N MET A 162 -11.56 -29.35 -9.20
CA MET A 162 -10.77 -30.55 -9.49
C MET A 162 -9.27 -30.27 -9.45
N ALA A 163 -8.85 -29.10 -9.95
CA ALA A 163 -7.47 -28.64 -9.82
C ALA A 163 -7.08 -28.44 -8.34
N ALA A 164 -7.91 -27.75 -7.57
CA ALA A 164 -7.66 -27.49 -6.15
C ALA A 164 -7.61 -28.77 -5.30
N ASP A 165 -8.47 -29.75 -5.57
CA ASP A 165 -8.51 -31.05 -4.90
C ASP A 165 -7.24 -31.89 -5.17
N ASN A 166 -6.57 -31.65 -6.30
CA ASN A 166 -5.31 -32.30 -6.69
C ASN A 166 -4.07 -31.42 -6.46
N ALA A 167 -4.23 -30.28 -5.81
CA ALA A 167 -3.11 -29.37 -5.56
C ALA A 167 -2.08 -29.99 -4.62
N ALA A 168 -0.81 -29.76 -4.93
CA ALA A 168 0.34 -30.17 -4.13
C ALA A 168 1.46 -29.13 -4.31
N PRO A 169 2.46 -29.07 -3.39
CA PRO A 169 3.58 -28.15 -3.55
C PRO A 169 4.24 -28.23 -4.94
N GLY A 170 4.33 -27.09 -5.62
CA GLY A 170 4.90 -26.97 -6.96
C GLY A 170 3.91 -27.26 -8.10
N ALA A 171 2.62 -27.44 -7.81
CA ALA A 171 1.60 -27.49 -8.85
C ALA A 171 1.41 -26.12 -9.51
N ILE A 172 1.49 -26.08 -10.84
CA ILE A 172 1.24 -24.90 -11.67
C ILE A 172 0.02 -25.20 -12.52
N PHE A 173 -1.12 -24.59 -12.20
CA PHE A 173 -2.36 -24.73 -12.95
C PHE A 173 -2.43 -23.67 -14.05
N GLU A 174 -2.20 -24.12 -15.29
CA GLU A 174 -2.34 -23.37 -16.53
C GLU A 174 -3.82 -23.40 -16.96
N ILE A 175 -4.53 -22.31 -16.69
CA ILE A 175 -5.98 -22.25 -16.86
C ILE A 175 -6.31 -21.80 -18.29
N GLY A 176 -7.07 -22.62 -19.00
CA GLY A 176 -7.54 -22.36 -20.35
C GLY A 176 -8.65 -21.32 -20.40
N ALA A 177 -8.76 -20.63 -21.53
CA ALA A 177 -9.79 -19.61 -21.69
C ALA A 177 -11.21 -20.14 -21.45
N GLY A 178 -12.03 -19.40 -20.70
CA GLY A 178 -13.41 -19.75 -20.40
C GLY A 178 -13.92 -19.22 -19.06
N THR A 179 -15.15 -19.62 -18.73
CA THR A 179 -15.81 -19.28 -17.46
C THR A 179 -15.82 -20.48 -16.52
N TYR A 180 -15.47 -20.25 -15.26
CA TYR A 180 -15.31 -21.25 -14.22
C TYR A 180 -16.19 -20.93 -13.01
N GLU A 181 -16.66 -21.98 -12.36
CA GLU A 181 -17.36 -21.90 -11.07
C GLU A 181 -16.37 -21.57 -9.93
N PRO A 182 -16.88 -21.06 -8.79
CA PRO A 182 -16.11 -20.89 -7.56
C PRO A 182 -15.42 -22.17 -7.08
N PHE A 183 -14.32 -22.01 -6.34
CA PHE A 183 -13.57 -23.15 -5.81
C PHE A 183 -12.95 -22.86 -4.44
N VAL A 184 -12.56 -23.93 -3.76
CA VAL A 184 -11.88 -23.91 -2.45
C VAL A 184 -10.54 -24.64 -2.56
N LEU A 185 -9.45 -23.96 -2.20
CA LEU A 185 -8.13 -24.54 -2.00
C LEU A 185 -7.85 -24.70 -0.51
N THR A 186 -7.44 -25.91 -0.11
CA THR A 186 -7.12 -26.22 1.30
C THR A 186 -5.70 -26.74 1.50
N THR A 187 -4.87 -26.68 0.46
CA THR A 187 -3.50 -27.21 0.47
C THR A 187 -2.46 -26.10 0.36
N SER A 188 -1.35 -26.26 1.07
CA SER A 188 -0.20 -25.36 1.06
C SER A 188 0.81 -25.72 -0.01
N GLY A 189 1.44 -24.70 -0.58
CA GLY A 189 2.74 -24.82 -1.23
C GLY A 189 3.89 -24.77 -0.23
N THR A 190 5.10 -24.60 -0.76
CA THR A 190 6.30 -24.29 0.04
C THR A 190 7.02 -23.09 -0.56
N ILE A 191 7.95 -22.50 0.18
CA ILE A 191 8.76 -21.38 -0.31
C ILE A 191 9.48 -21.66 -1.64
N ASN A 192 9.89 -22.92 -1.88
CA ASN A 192 10.59 -23.34 -3.11
C ASN A 192 9.66 -23.97 -4.16
N ALA A 193 8.41 -24.24 -3.79
CA ALA A 193 7.43 -24.92 -4.63
C ALA A 193 6.03 -24.39 -4.28
N PRO A 194 5.72 -23.12 -4.64
CA PRO A 194 4.40 -22.55 -4.42
C PRO A 194 3.35 -23.28 -5.26
N ILE A 195 2.08 -23.16 -4.88
CA ILE A 195 0.95 -23.55 -5.73
C ILE A 195 0.57 -22.32 -6.55
N VAL A 196 0.47 -22.47 -7.87
CA VAL A 196 0.22 -21.38 -8.80
C VAL A 196 -1.07 -21.62 -9.57
N PHE A 197 -1.96 -20.64 -9.60
CA PHE A 197 -3.09 -20.56 -10.53
C PHE A 197 -2.86 -19.37 -11.45
N THR A 198 -2.71 -19.63 -12.75
CA THR A 198 -2.40 -18.59 -13.74
C THR A 198 -3.09 -18.87 -15.05
N ALA A 199 -3.34 -17.81 -15.83
CA ALA A 199 -3.79 -17.91 -17.20
C ALA A 199 -2.79 -17.27 -18.16
N LEU A 200 -2.84 -17.69 -19.43
CA LEU A 200 -2.00 -17.14 -20.50
C LEU A 200 -2.16 -15.62 -20.65
N ARG A 201 -3.40 -15.12 -20.43
CA ARG A 201 -3.74 -13.70 -20.51
C ARG A 201 -4.73 -13.37 -19.40
N SER A 202 -4.56 -12.19 -18.83
CA SER A 202 -5.39 -11.64 -17.75
C SER A 202 -6.86 -11.44 -18.11
N ASP A 203 -7.21 -11.48 -19.40
CA ASP A 203 -8.57 -11.28 -19.93
C ASP A 203 -9.24 -12.58 -20.42
N SER A 204 -8.56 -13.72 -20.31
CA SER A 204 -9.01 -14.96 -20.97
C SER A 204 -9.80 -15.90 -20.07
N VAL A 205 -9.69 -15.75 -18.75
CA VAL A 205 -10.28 -16.66 -17.76
C VAL A 205 -11.10 -15.87 -16.77
N THR A 206 -12.37 -16.25 -16.64
CA THR A 206 -13.31 -15.67 -15.69
C THR A 206 -13.73 -16.71 -14.68
N ILE A 207 -13.57 -16.41 -13.40
CA ILE A 207 -14.19 -17.15 -12.30
C ILE A 207 -15.41 -16.35 -11.86
N ASP A 208 -16.58 -16.87 -12.18
CA ASP A 208 -17.85 -16.17 -11.95
C ASP A 208 -18.51 -16.71 -10.68
N GLY A 209 -18.70 -15.84 -9.70
CA GLY A 209 -19.36 -16.16 -8.45
C GLY A 209 -20.86 -16.38 -8.56
N ASN A 210 -21.49 -15.99 -9.67
CA ASN A 210 -22.94 -16.01 -9.85
C ASN A 210 -23.70 -15.39 -8.66
N ASN A 211 -23.21 -14.25 -8.17
CA ASN A 211 -23.66 -13.55 -6.97
C ASN A 211 -23.63 -14.39 -5.68
N THR A 212 -22.67 -15.32 -5.56
CA THR A 212 -22.51 -16.13 -4.35
C THR A 212 -22.30 -15.26 -3.11
N ASN A 213 -22.83 -15.76 -1.99
CA ASN A 213 -22.58 -15.23 -0.64
C ASN A 213 -21.45 -15.98 0.08
N THR A 214 -20.55 -16.64 -0.66
CA THR A 214 -19.29 -17.24 -0.18
C THR A 214 -18.10 -16.64 -0.93
N GLY A 215 -16.88 -17.12 -0.68
CA GLY A 215 -15.72 -16.79 -1.52
C GLY A 215 -15.85 -17.37 -2.93
N ILE A 216 -15.48 -16.59 -3.94
CA ILE A 216 -15.34 -17.05 -5.33
C ILE A 216 -14.09 -17.93 -5.45
N ALA A 217 -12.95 -17.41 -4.98
CA ALA A 217 -11.77 -18.21 -4.67
C ALA A 217 -11.59 -18.24 -3.15
N THR A 218 -11.89 -19.37 -2.52
CA THR A 218 -11.65 -19.54 -1.08
C THR A 218 -10.29 -20.18 -0.85
N LEU A 219 -9.40 -19.49 -0.16
CA LEU A 219 -8.05 -19.97 0.17
C LEU A 219 -7.99 -20.29 1.66
N GLY A 220 -8.04 -21.57 2.00
CA GLY A 220 -7.92 -22.09 3.36
C GLY A 220 -9.25 -22.52 3.97
N VAL A 221 -9.21 -22.80 5.27
CA VAL A 221 -10.35 -23.22 6.08
C VAL A 221 -10.34 -22.47 7.41
N TYR A 222 -11.49 -22.43 8.09
CA TYR A 222 -11.70 -21.58 9.26
C TYR A 222 -10.66 -21.74 10.38
N ASN A 223 -10.24 -22.99 10.68
CA ASN A 223 -9.41 -23.35 11.83
C ASN A 223 -7.97 -23.76 11.45
N ASP A 224 -7.52 -23.48 10.23
CA ASP A 224 -6.18 -23.83 9.77
C ASP A 224 -5.62 -22.71 8.88
N SER A 225 -4.31 -22.73 8.65
CA SER A 225 -3.62 -21.81 7.74
C SER A 225 -3.07 -22.56 6.53
N ILE A 226 -3.22 -21.97 5.35
CA ILE A 226 -2.50 -22.41 4.15
C ILE A 226 -1.53 -21.33 3.66
N GLN A 227 -0.50 -21.76 2.95
CA GLN A 227 0.62 -20.89 2.61
C GLN A 227 1.25 -21.11 1.23
N HIS A 228 1.99 -20.09 0.76
CA HIS A 228 2.76 -20.10 -0.49
C HIS A 228 1.89 -20.36 -1.73
N ILE A 229 0.96 -19.45 -1.96
CA ILE A 229 -0.03 -19.52 -3.03
C ILE A 229 0.14 -18.29 -3.92
N ILE A 230 0.13 -18.52 -5.23
CA ILE A 230 0.22 -17.47 -6.24
C ILE A 230 -1.04 -17.56 -7.10
N PHE A 231 -1.71 -16.42 -7.24
CA PHE A 231 -2.94 -16.27 -7.99
C PHE A 231 -2.80 -15.08 -8.93
N GLU A 232 -2.79 -15.31 -10.24
CA GLU A 232 -2.49 -14.22 -11.18
C GLU A 232 -3.11 -14.35 -12.56
N ASN A 233 -3.27 -13.22 -13.26
CA ASN A 233 -3.79 -13.15 -14.62
C ASN A 233 -5.22 -13.70 -14.77
N LEU A 234 -6.10 -13.42 -13.81
CA LEU A 234 -7.48 -13.94 -13.79
C LEU A 234 -8.50 -12.81 -13.65
N ILE A 235 -9.70 -13.02 -14.20
CA ILE A 235 -10.89 -12.25 -13.87
C ILE A 235 -11.64 -12.99 -12.75
N VAL A 236 -11.96 -12.30 -11.67
CA VAL A 236 -12.82 -12.78 -10.57
C VAL A 236 -14.00 -11.83 -10.45
N GLN A 237 -15.23 -12.33 -10.55
CA GLN A 237 -16.40 -11.44 -10.60
C GLN A 237 -17.67 -11.97 -9.94
N ASN A 238 -18.62 -11.07 -9.70
CA ASN A 238 -20.01 -11.37 -9.30
C ASN A 238 -20.13 -12.18 -8.01
N GLY A 239 -19.76 -11.62 -6.86
CA GLY A 239 -19.89 -12.33 -5.59
C GLY A 239 -19.67 -11.44 -4.38
N LYS A 240 -19.90 -11.99 -3.19
CA LYS A 240 -19.64 -11.23 -1.96
C LYS A 240 -18.15 -11.06 -1.71
N TRP A 241 -17.39 -12.16 -1.77
CA TRP A 241 -15.94 -12.15 -1.60
C TRP A 241 -15.27 -12.68 -2.87
N GLY A 242 -14.46 -11.85 -3.53
CA GLY A 242 -13.64 -12.23 -4.68
C GLY A 242 -12.65 -13.32 -4.27
N ILE A 243 -11.64 -12.93 -3.49
CA ILE A 243 -10.69 -13.85 -2.89
C ILE A 243 -10.90 -13.83 -1.38
N ASP A 244 -11.42 -14.94 -0.86
CA ASP A 244 -11.65 -15.19 0.56
C ASP A 244 -10.48 -16.00 1.13
N ALA A 245 -9.44 -15.30 1.58
CA ALA A 245 -8.30 -15.91 2.24
C ALA A 245 -8.59 -16.05 3.74
N GLN A 246 -8.42 -17.27 4.27
CA GLN A 246 -8.73 -17.62 5.66
C GLN A 246 -7.46 -18.06 6.40
N ASN A 247 -7.00 -17.24 7.35
CA ASN A 247 -5.73 -17.38 8.08
C ASN A 247 -4.48 -17.61 7.19
N THR A 248 -4.47 -17.08 5.97
CA THR A 248 -3.41 -17.44 5.01
C THR A 248 -2.10 -16.69 5.23
N GLN A 249 -1.01 -17.28 4.74
CA GLN A 249 0.33 -16.72 4.83
C GLN A 249 1.06 -16.82 3.48
N TRP A 250 1.91 -15.85 3.14
CA TRP A 250 2.68 -15.86 1.87
C TRP A 250 1.80 -16.07 0.63
N VAL A 251 0.74 -15.26 0.51
CA VAL A 251 -0.14 -15.26 -0.67
C VAL A 251 0.25 -14.10 -1.58
N THR A 252 0.34 -14.37 -2.88
CA THR A 252 0.50 -13.34 -3.92
C THR A 252 -0.72 -13.32 -4.81
N VAL A 253 -1.36 -12.17 -4.93
CA VAL A 253 -2.43 -11.91 -5.91
C VAL A 253 -1.98 -10.79 -6.82
N ARG A 254 -1.81 -11.08 -8.12
CA ARG A 254 -1.35 -10.05 -9.05
C ARG A 254 -1.87 -10.13 -10.48
N ASN A 255 -1.87 -9.00 -11.18
CA ASN A 255 -2.34 -8.89 -12.56
C ASN A 255 -3.78 -9.42 -12.77
N CYS A 256 -4.62 -9.37 -11.73
CA CYS A 256 -6.01 -9.82 -11.81
C CYS A 256 -6.96 -8.63 -12.04
N MET A 257 -8.12 -8.93 -12.62
CA MET A 257 -9.29 -8.07 -12.63
C MET A 257 -10.30 -8.63 -11.62
N ILE A 258 -10.56 -7.91 -10.53
CA ILE A 258 -11.54 -8.31 -9.52
C ILE A 258 -12.67 -7.28 -9.53
N ARG A 259 -13.88 -7.68 -9.91
CA ARG A 259 -14.97 -6.72 -10.14
C ARG A 259 -16.32 -7.22 -9.67
N ASP A 260 -17.27 -6.31 -9.45
CA ASP A 260 -18.64 -6.65 -9.07
C ASP A 260 -18.70 -7.48 -7.77
N VAL A 261 -17.88 -7.07 -6.79
CA VAL A 261 -17.75 -7.70 -5.47
C VAL A 261 -17.91 -6.72 -4.30
N ASP A 262 -18.27 -7.23 -3.11
CA ASP A 262 -18.26 -6.44 -1.86
C ASP A 262 -16.87 -6.39 -1.23
N TYR A 263 -16.10 -7.48 -1.39
CA TYR A 263 -14.75 -7.61 -0.88
C TYR A 263 -13.88 -8.21 -1.96
N ALA A 264 -12.90 -7.47 -2.49
CA ALA A 264 -12.07 -8.00 -3.58
C ALA A 264 -11.01 -8.98 -3.09
N TYR A 265 -10.26 -8.58 -2.07
CA TYR A 265 -9.36 -9.45 -1.34
C TYR A 265 -9.59 -9.30 0.16
N VAL A 266 -9.86 -10.40 0.85
CA VAL A 266 -9.93 -10.40 2.31
C VAL A 266 -9.03 -11.50 2.88
N ASN A 267 -8.18 -11.17 3.86
CA ASN A 267 -7.49 -12.16 4.68
C ASN A 267 -8.06 -12.11 6.12
N ARG A 268 -8.98 -13.02 6.42
CA ARG A 268 -9.82 -13.02 7.64
C ARG A 268 -9.70 -14.32 8.44
N ARG A 269 -10.55 -14.42 9.47
CA ARG A 269 -10.61 -15.38 10.61
C ARG A 269 -9.90 -14.89 11.86
N GLN A 270 -8.97 -13.97 11.68
CA GLN A 270 -8.66 -12.95 12.67
C GLN A 270 -8.00 -13.51 13.94
N ASN A 271 -7.21 -14.58 13.77
CA ASN A 271 -6.55 -15.30 14.86
C ASN A 271 -5.09 -14.88 15.07
N GLY A 272 -4.55 -14.04 14.18
CA GLY A 272 -3.19 -13.46 14.30
C GLY A 272 -2.14 -14.25 13.53
N TRP A 273 -2.60 -15.15 12.64
CA TRP A 273 -1.74 -15.98 11.81
C TRP A 273 -1.47 -15.34 10.45
N GLU A 274 -2.29 -14.36 10.06
CA GLU A 274 -2.24 -13.67 8.79
C GLU A 274 -0.95 -12.86 8.65
N HIS A 275 -0.15 -13.10 7.62
CA HIS A 275 1.03 -12.28 7.33
C HIS A 275 1.58 -12.52 5.93
N ASN A 276 2.48 -11.65 5.46
CA ASN A 276 3.20 -11.80 4.20
C ASN A 276 2.29 -11.89 2.96
N GLN A 277 1.22 -11.11 2.94
CA GLN A 277 0.36 -10.96 1.76
C GLN A 277 1.00 -9.99 0.77
N THR A 278 1.01 -10.31 -0.53
CA THR A 278 1.43 -9.40 -1.61
C THR A 278 0.29 -9.23 -2.59
N ILE A 279 -0.36 -8.07 -2.59
CA ILE A 279 -1.47 -7.76 -3.49
C ILE A 279 -0.99 -6.67 -4.44
N SER A 280 -0.74 -7.01 -5.71
CA SER A 280 -0.14 -6.05 -6.63
C SER A 280 -0.66 -6.07 -8.05
N ASP A 281 -0.62 -4.93 -8.74
CA ASP A 281 -0.94 -4.84 -10.16
C ASP A 281 -2.37 -5.30 -10.51
N ASN A 282 -3.30 -5.19 -9.57
CA ASN A 282 -4.69 -5.61 -9.79
C ASN A 282 -5.59 -4.43 -10.16
N PHE A 283 -6.60 -4.72 -10.96
CA PHE A 283 -7.71 -3.83 -11.25
C PHE A 283 -8.90 -4.27 -10.39
N ILE A 284 -9.35 -3.42 -9.47
CA ILE A 284 -10.27 -3.78 -8.39
C ILE A 284 -11.47 -2.82 -8.38
N TYR A 285 -12.66 -3.36 -8.61
CA TYR A 285 -13.91 -2.60 -8.72
C TYR A 285 -15.00 -3.20 -7.84
N GLY A 286 -15.52 -2.40 -6.90
CA GLY A 286 -16.61 -2.80 -6.04
C GLY A 286 -17.97 -2.42 -6.62
N ARG A 287 -19.02 -2.63 -5.81
CA ARG A 287 -20.42 -2.38 -6.21
C ARG A 287 -20.95 -1.02 -5.76
N ASN A 288 -20.18 -0.25 -4.98
CA ASN A 288 -20.67 0.99 -4.40
C ASN A 288 -20.74 2.11 -5.46
N SER A 289 -21.82 2.87 -5.42
CA SER A 289 -21.94 4.07 -6.24
C SER A 289 -21.22 5.25 -5.58
N TRP A 290 -20.69 6.15 -6.40
CA TRP A 290 -20.18 7.44 -5.96
C TRP A 290 -21.11 8.56 -6.42
N PRO A 291 -21.34 9.59 -5.58
CA PRO A 291 -20.93 9.68 -4.19
C PRO A 291 -21.78 8.78 -3.28
N VAL A 292 -21.19 8.36 -2.16
CA VAL A 292 -21.98 7.78 -1.05
C VAL A 292 -22.64 8.93 -0.28
N ASN A 293 -23.87 8.72 0.18
CA ASN A 293 -24.59 9.70 0.98
C ASN A 293 -23.78 10.05 2.24
N SER A 294 -23.61 11.35 2.52
CA SER A 294 -22.89 11.81 3.71
C SER A 294 -23.44 11.15 4.99
N GLY A 295 -22.52 10.62 5.80
CA GLY A 295 -22.84 9.93 7.06
C GLY A 295 -23.17 8.44 6.91
N VAL A 296 -23.27 7.91 5.69
CA VAL A 296 -23.37 6.47 5.44
C VAL A 296 -21.98 5.90 5.26
N ILE A 297 -21.63 4.87 6.03
CA ILE A 297 -20.36 4.14 5.94
C ILE A 297 -20.66 2.75 5.37
N PRO A 298 -20.35 2.50 4.09
CA PRO A 298 -20.55 1.18 3.50
C PRO A 298 -19.56 0.15 4.09
N PRO A 299 -19.96 -1.09 4.36
CA PRO A 299 -19.08 -2.11 4.95
C PRO A 299 -18.14 -2.79 3.94
N GLU A 300 -18.34 -2.59 2.64
CA GLU A 300 -17.55 -3.19 1.56
C GLU A 300 -16.09 -2.71 1.61
N ARG A 301 -15.13 -3.55 1.22
CA ARG A 301 -13.69 -3.24 1.28
C ARG A 301 -12.98 -3.70 0.02
N GLY A 302 -12.16 -2.87 -0.60
CA GLY A 302 -11.35 -3.30 -1.74
C GLY A 302 -10.38 -4.39 -1.33
N ILE A 303 -9.41 -4.02 -0.52
CA ILE A 303 -8.43 -4.93 0.09
C ILE A 303 -8.56 -4.84 1.61
N ASP A 304 -8.79 -5.96 2.27
CA ASP A 304 -8.95 -6.05 3.72
C ASP A 304 -7.98 -7.10 4.30
N ILE A 305 -6.92 -6.65 4.97
CA ILE A 305 -5.78 -7.52 5.35
C ILE A 305 -5.35 -7.35 6.81
N ARG A 306 -4.89 -8.44 7.44
CA ARG A 306 -4.40 -8.46 8.82
C ARG A 306 -2.95 -8.89 8.95
N GLY A 307 -2.39 -8.58 10.11
CA GLY A 307 -1.07 -8.97 10.56
C GLY A 307 0.08 -8.33 9.78
N ASN A 308 1.20 -9.06 9.68
CA ASN A 308 2.51 -8.43 9.52
C ASN A 308 3.16 -8.62 8.16
N CYS A 309 4.07 -7.72 7.79
CA CYS A 309 4.90 -7.77 6.59
C CYS A 309 4.09 -7.87 5.27
N ASN A 310 2.86 -7.35 5.26
CA ASN A 310 2.03 -7.30 4.06
C ASN A 310 2.48 -6.16 3.14
N VAL A 311 2.23 -6.32 1.85
CA VAL A 311 2.56 -5.35 0.81
C VAL A 311 1.38 -5.20 -0.14
N VAL A 312 0.86 -3.99 -0.30
CA VAL A 312 -0.20 -3.64 -1.24
C VAL A 312 0.31 -2.57 -2.18
N ARG A 313 0.53 -2.89 -3.45
CA ARG A 313 1.18 -1.96 -4.37
C ARG A 313 0.70 -1.99 -5.80
N TYR A 314 0.74 -0.85 -6.49
CA TYR A 314 0.40 -0.78 -7.91
C TYR A 314 -1.02 -1.30 -8.23
N ASN A 315 -1.99 -1.19 -7.32
CA ASN A 315 -3.37 -1.57 -7.61
C ASN A 315 -4.19 -0.35 -8.04
N LEU A 316 -5.20 -0.57 -8.89
CA LEU A 316 -6.26 0.40 -9.15
C LEU A 316 -7.50 -0.05 -8.40
N ILE A 317 -8.01 0.75 -7.46
CA ILE A 317 -9.10 0.37 -6.56
C ILE A 317 -10.22 1.40 -6.62
N ARG A 318 -11.46 0.95 -6.87
CA ARG A 318 -12.64 1.83 -7.01
C ARG A 318 -13.88 1.23 -6.39
N ASN A 319 -14.82 2.08 -5.94
CA ASN A 319 -16.21 1.69 -5.66
C ASN A 319 -16.41 0.77 -4.44
N PHE A 320 -15.71 1.02 -3.33
CA PHE A 320 -15.87 0.30 -2.06
C PHE A 320 -16.25 1.24 -0.90
N GLY A 321 -16.56 0.68 0.26
CA GLY A 321 -16.63 1.41 1.53
C GLY A 321 -15.25 1.96 1.90
N ASP A 322 -14.28 1.08 2.13
CA ASP A 322 -12.85 1.47 2.20
C ASP A 322 -12.06 0.90 1.02
N GLY A 323 -11.03 1.61 0.59
CA GLY A 323 -10.15 1.18 -0.49
C GLY A 323 -9.23 0.05 -0.03
N ILE A 324 -8.36 0.35 0.94
CA ILE A 324 -7.48 -0.61 1.62
C ILE A 324 -7.69 -0.47 3.12
N SER A 325 -7.93 -1.57 3.83
CA SER A 325 -8.19 -1.56 5.26
C SER A 325 -7.38 -2.61 6.00
N THR A 326 -6.95 -2.26 7.21
CA THR A 326 -6.46 -3.20 8.22
C THR A 326 -7.38 -3.34 9.43
N ASP A 327 -8.55 -2.70 9.42
CA ASP A 327 -9.42 -2.58 10.59
C ASP A 327 -10.10 -3.89 10.99
N GLY A 328 -10.19 -4.13 12.29
CA GLY A 328 -10.83 -5.32 12.86
C GLY A 328 -9.83 -6.32 13.45
N PRO A 329 -10.30 -7.32 14.21
CA PRO A 329 -9.44 -8.24 14.92
C PRO A 329 -8.51 -9.05 13.98
N PRO A 330 -7.38 -9.57 14.50
CA PRO A 330 -6.79 -9.14 15.75
C PRO A 330 -6.13 -7.77 15.55
N TYR A 331 -6.58 -6.80 16.35
CA TYR A 331 -5.89 -5.51 16.48
C TYR A 331 -4.48 -5.73 17.05
N LEU A 332 -3.59 -4.76 16.88
CA LEU A 332 -2.27 -4.76 17.53
C LEU A 332 -1.38 -5.93 17.08
N SER A 333 -1.45 -6.30 15.80
CA SER A 333 -0.71 -7.43 15.23
C SER A 333 0.33 -7.03 14.18
N SER A 334 0.30 -5.79 13.68
CA SER A 334 1.19 -5.31 12.62
C SER A 334 2.32 -4.42 13.15
N TYR A 335 3.54 -4.82 12.82
CA TYR A 335 4.83 -4.16 13.09
C TYR A 335 5.60 -3.83 11.80
N ALA A 336 5.00 -4.06 10.63
CA ALA A 336 5.51 -3.77 9.30
C ALA A 336 4.38 -3.94 8.28
N LEU A 337 4.13 -2.92 7.47
CA LEU A 337 3.14 -2.93 6.40
C LEU A 337 3.55 -1.90 5.35
N ASP A 338 3.51 -2.27 4.08
CA ASP A 338 3.83 -1.36 2.98
C ASP A 338 2.61 -1.19 2.07
N ILE A 339 2.15 0.04 1.89
CA ILE A 339 1.08 0.39 0.97
C ILE A 339 1.57 1.49 0.05
N HIS A 340 1.81 1.19 -1.23
CA HIS A 340 2.42 2.19 -2.12
C HIS A 340 2.07 2.09 -3.59
N ASN A 341 2.21 3.21 -4.31
CA ASN A 341 1.97 3.27 -5.75
C ASN A 341 0.58 2.81 -6.19
N ASN A 342 -0.39 2.79 -5.28
CA ASN A 342 -1.77 2.48 -5.63
C ASN A 342 -2.46 3.73 -6.18
N ASP A 343 -3.42 3.50 -7.07
CA ASP A 343 -4.36 4.51 -7.55
C ASP A 343 -5.73 4.17 -6.97
N ILE A 344 -6.27 5.00 -6.08
CA ILE A 344 -7.47 4.70 -5.29
C ILE A 344 -8.47 5.84 -5.45
N SER A 345 -9.70 5.55 -5.88
CA SER A 345 -10.71 6.60 -5.93
C SER A 345 -12.15 6.11 -5.85
N TYR A 346 -13.07 7.03 -5.57
CA TYR A 346 -14.51 6.75 -5.45
C TYR A 346 -14.80 5.76 -4.33
N ILE A 347 -14.33 6.11 -3.13
CA ILE A 347 -14.39 5.30 -1.91
C ILE A 347 -15.34 5.96 -0.91
N GLY A 348 -16.26 5.18 -0.34
CA GLY A 348 -17.35 5.69 0.49
C GLY A 348 -16.94 6.21 1.87
N ASP A 349 -15.85 5.69 2.42
CA ASP A 349 -15.27 6.07 3.70
C ASP A 349 -13.75 6.33 3.54
N ASP A 350 -12.86 5.47 4.02
CA ASP A 350 -11.42 5.73 4.04
C ASP A 350 -10.72 5.22 2.76
N LEU A 351 -9.99 6.10 2.03
CA LEU A 351 -9.21 5.67 0.86
C LEU A 351 -8.17 4.61 1.25
N ILE A 352 -7.49 4.85 2.38
CA ILE A 352 -6.60 3.89 3.04
C ILE A 352 -6.83 3.97 4.54
N GLU A 353 -6.96 2.82 5.19
CA GLU A 353 -7.10 2.67 6.63
C GLU A 353 -6.02 1.72 7.14
N VAL A 354 -5.16 2.23 8.02
CA VAL A 354 -4.09 1.46 8.68
C VAL A 354 -4.27 1.44 10.20
N ASP A 355 -5.54 1.42 10.61
CA ASP A 355 -5.98 1.43 12.00
C ASP A 355 -5.50 0.16 12.72
N GLY A 356 -5.16 0.30 14.00
CA GLY A 356 -4.76 -0.84 14.83
C GLY A 356 -3.31 -1.29 14.66
N THR A 357 -2.53 -0.67 13.79
CA THR A 357 -1.11 -1.00 13.61
C THR A 357 -0.24 -0.42 14.74
N ILE A 358 0.89 -1.06 15.04
CA ILE A 358 1.76 -0.70 16.17
C ILE A 358 2.92 0.17 15.71
N ALA A 359 3.74 -0.33 14.79
CA ALA A 359 4.98 0.33 14.35
C ALA A 359 5.36 -0.06 12.92
N ASN A 360 6.22 0.74 12.29
CA ASN A 360 6.78 0.57 10.96
C ASN A 360 5.76 0.26 9.84
N THR A 361 4.53 0.75 9.99
CA THR A 361 3.60 0.90 8.87
C THR A 361 4.11 2.03 7.98
N ARG A 362 4.15 1.81 6.66
CA ARG A 362 4.69 2.73 5.67
C ARG A 362 3.68 2.85 4.51
N VAL A 363 3.17 4.05 4.30
CA VAL A 363 2.20 4.37 3.25
C VAL A 363 2.79 5.47 2.38
N TRP A 364 3.15 5.16 1.14
CA TRP A 364 3.81 6.15 0.29
C TRP A 364 3.46 6.11 -1.17
N LEU A 365 3.64 7.23 -1.87
CA LEU A 365 3.40 7.31 -3.32
C LEU A 365 2.03 6.72 -3.71
N ASN A 366 0.97 6.93 -2.94
CA ASN A 366 -0.39 6.59 -3.39
C ASN A 366 -1.05 7.83 -4.00
N ARG A 367 -1.81 7.62 -5.09
CA ARG A 367 -2.69 8.64 -5.66
C ARG A 367 -4.11 8.35 -5.24
N CYS A 368 -4.65 9.21 -4.40
CA CYS A 368 -5.96 9.01 -3.80
C CYS A 368 -6.89 10.18 -4.15
N SER A 369 -8.11 9.88 -4.59
CA SER A 369 -9.12 10.93 -4.78
C SER A 369 -10.55 10.48 -4.54
N ASN A 370 -11.48 11.40 -4.28
CA ASN A 370 -12.90 11.06 -4.10
C ASN A 370 -13.09 10.04 -2.98
N GLY A 371 -12.86 10.47 -1.74
CA GLY A 371 -13.04 9.66 -0.53
C GLY A 371 -13.79 10.43 0.56
N ARG A 372 -14.24 9.77 1.62
CA ARG A 372 -14.69 10.51 2.82
C ARG A 372 -13.49 11.03 3.61
N MET A 373 -12.48 10.17 3.78
CA MET A 373 -11.18 10.53 4.34
C MET A 373 -10.04 10.11 3.39
N GLY A 374 -8.87 10.74 3.57
CA GLY A 374 -7.64 10.32 2.92
C GLY A 374 -7.06 9.05 3.56
N ILE A 375 -6.29 9.20 4.64
CA ILE A 375 -5.76 8.07 5.41
C ILE A 375 -6.34 8.06 6.82
N SER A 376 -6.92 6.94 7.24
CA SER A 376 -7.22 6.68 8.65
C SER A 376 -6.05 6.04 9.37
N VAL A 377 -5.79 6.61 10.55
CA VAL A 377 -4.77 6.23 11.51
C VAL A 377 -5.40 6.20 12.90
N ALA A 378 -6.60 5.64 13.04
CA ALA A 378 -7.50 5.75 14.19
C ALA A 378 -7.69 4.44 14.99
N PRO A 379 -6.74 4.05 15.86
CA PRO A 379 -5.45 4.69 16.13
C PRO A 379 -4.24 3.87 15.65
N ILE A 380 -3.08 4.52 15.64
CA ILE A 380 -1.76 3.88 15.68
C ILE A 380 -1.32 3.76 17.14
N PHE A 381 -0.69 2.63 17.49
CA PHE A 381 -0.35 2.28 18.86
C PHE A 381 1.16 2.40 19.16
N GLY A 382 1.72 3.59 18.91
CA GLY A 382 3.06 3.97 19.36
C GLY A 382 4.01 4.39 18.22
N GLY A 383 3.80 3.83 17.04
CA GLY A 383 4.53 4.16 15.83
C GLY A 383 5.98 3.67 15.80
N PRO A 384 6.76 4.09 14.78
CA PRO A 384 6.37 5.08 13.77
C PRO A 384 5.43 4.50 12.70
N CYS A 385 4.40 5.27 12.32
CA CYS A 385 3.65 5.11 11.08
C CYS A 385 4.10 6.21 10.10
N TYR A 386 4.75 5.81 9.00
CA TYR A 386 5.27 6.70 7.98
C TYR A 386 4.23 6.89 6.88
N ILE A 387 3.83 8.13 6.64
CA ILE A 387 2.94 8.51 5.54
C ILE A 387 3.66 9.58 4.74
N TYR A 388 4.10 9.24 3.52
CA TYR A 388 4.91 10.17 2.74
C TYR A 388 4.69 10.14 1.24
N ARG A 389 4.85 11.27 0.55
CA ARG A 389 4.72 11.36 -0.92
C ARG A 389 3.38 10.89 -1.48
N ASN A 390 2.33 10.87 -0.66
CA ASN A 390 0.99 10.59 -1.14
C ASN A 390 0.33 11.86 -1.66
N VAL A 391 -0.55 11.72 -2.65
CA VAL A 391 -1.41 12.81 -3.12
C VAL A 391 -2.87 12.51 -2.86
N PHE A 392 -3.59 13.51 -2.38
CA PHE A 392 -4.99 13.42 -2.01
C PHE A 392 -5.81 14.53 -2.65
N HIS A 393 -6.86 14.20 -3.38
CA HIS A 393 -7.76 15.19 -3.94
C HIS A 393 -9.22 14.84 -3.69
N ASN A 394 -9.98 15.80 -3.16
CA ASN A 394 -11.43 15.71 -3.03
C ASN A 394 -11.88 14.69 -1.97
N MET A 395 -11.60 15.02 -0.71
CA MET A 395 -12.11 14.28 0.45
C MET A 395 -13.34 14.99 1.02
N GLU A 396 -14.26 14.27 1.67
CA GLU A 396 -15.40 14.87 2.37
C GLU A 396 -14.92 15.60 3.64
N LEU A 397 -14.23 14.90 4.54
CA LEU A 397 -14.00 15.36 5.91
C LEU A 397 -12.55 15.79 6.15
N SER A 398 -11.58 14.87 6.10
CA SER A 398 -10.18 15.14 6.43
C SER A 398 -9.21 14.39 5.53
N THR A 399 -8.02 14.95 5.32
CA THR A 399 -6.91 14.24 4.68
C THR A 399 -6.38 13.12 5.59
N TYR A 400 -6.29 13.37 6.90
CA TYR A 400 -5.86 12.39 7.88
C TYR A 400 -6.91 12.29 8.99
N LYS A 401 -7.43 11.07 9.22
CA LYS A 401 -8.36 10.76 10.32
C LYS A 401 -7.53 10.32 11.53
N MET A 402 -7.12 11.31 12.33
CA MET A 402 -6.24 11.15 13.50
C MET A 402 -7.02 10.94 14.81
N ASN A 403 -8.08 10.15 14.74
CA ASN A 403 -9.00 9.96 15.86
C ASN A 403 -8.43 9.00 16.91
N ARG A 404 -9.14 8.88 18.04
CA ARG A 404 -8.85 7.90 19.12
C ARG A 404 -7.46 8.09 19.74
N LYS A 405 -6.94 9.32 19.72
CA LYS A 405 -5.64 9.71 20.26
C LYS A 405 -4.50 8.87 19.69
N SER A 406 -4.47 8.76 18.36
CA SER A 406 -3.41 8.07 17.63
C SER A 406 -2.00 8.51 18.06
N ALA A 407 -1.05 7.57 18.09
CA ALA A 407 0.30 7.83 18.58
C ALA A 407 1.40 7.34 17.61
N GLY A 408 2.34 8.22 17.28
CA GLY A 408 3.56 7.89 16.55
C GLY A 408 3.43 8.04 15.05
N LEU A 409 3.12 9.25 14.58
CA LEU A 409 2.88 9.56 13.18
C LEU A 409 4.03 10.37 12.58
N ILE A 410 4.51 9.96 11.41
CA ILE A 410 5.51 10.67 10.62
C ILE A 410 4.88 10.96 9.25
N LEU A 411 4.41 12.19 9.06
CA LEU A 411 3.67 12.67 7.90
C LEU A 411 4.55 13.63 7.10
N LEU A 412 5.14 13.16 5.99
CA LEU A 412 6.20 13.89 5.29
C LEU A 412 5.90 14.03 3.80
N HIS A 413 6.14 15.20 3.20
CA HIS A 413 6.06 15.32 1.73
C HIS A 413 4.73 14.85 1.13
N ASN A 414 3.58 15.00 1.79
CA ASN A 414 2.31 14.68 1.15
C ASN A 414 1.69 15.95 0.57
N SER A 415 0.83 15.81 -0.44
CA SER A 415 0.08 16.93 -1.00
C SER A 415 -1.41 16.64 -1.00
N ALA A 416 -2.21 17.55 -0.44
CA ALA A 416 -3.65 17.40 -0.39
C ALA A 416 -4.40 18.66 -0.84
N ALA A 417 -5.49 18.46 -1.58
CA ALA A 417 -6.40 19.53 -1.99
C ALA A 417 -7.86 19.09 -1.81
N LYS A 418 -8.67 19.86 -1.09
CA LYS A 418 -10.10 19.56 -0.94
C LYS A 418 -10.98 20.78 -0.71
N GLU A 419 -12.24 20.64 -1.08
CA GLU A 419 -13.30 21.50 -0.57
C GLU A 419 -13.48 21.25 0.94
N GLY A 420 -13.81 22.29 1.71
CA GLY A 420 -13.92 22.25 3.16
C GLY A 420 -12.57 22.38 3.87
N ARG A 421 -12.48 21.77 5.05
CA ARG A 421 -11.26 21.76 5.90
C ARG A 421 -10.22 20.82 5.31
N GLY A 422 -8.94 21.19 5.31
CA GLY A 422 -7.85 20.35 4.81
C GLY A 422 -7.56 19.14 5.71
N ILE A 423 -7.25 19.41 6.98
CA ILE A 423 -7.12 18.38 8.02
C ILE A 423 -8.00 18.77 9.21
N THR A 424 -8.66 17.77 9.80
CA THR A 424 -9.36 17.93 11.07
C THR A 424 -9.45 16.60 11.81
N SER A 425 -9.17 16.64 13.11
CA SER A 425 -9.44 15.56 14.06
C SER A 425 -10.35 16.06 15.18
N ASP A 426 -11.09 15.15 15.81
CA ASP A 426 -12.00 15.46 16.92
C ASP A 426 -11.32 15.47 18.30
N ILE A 427 -10.08 14.97 18.38
CA ILE A 427 -9.30 14.85 19.61
C ILE A 427 -7.80 14.99 19.34
N GLY A 428 -7.06 15.44 20.35
CA GLY A 428 -5.59 15.50 20.29
C GLY A 428 -4.94 14.11 20.12
N TRP A 429 -3.74 14.10 19.55
CA TRP A 429 -2.93 12.93 19.23
C TRP A 429 -1.57 12.99 19.93
N HIS A 430 -0.77 11.93 19.79
CA HIS A 430 0.55 11.78 20.39
C HIS A 430 1.62 11.61 19.31
N HIS A 431 2.81 12.14 19.57
CA HIS A 431 4.05 11.82 18.86
C HIS A 431 3.96 12.09 17.35
N THR A 432 3.76 13.33 16.95
CA THR A 432 3.50 13.68 15.55
C THR A 432 4.54 14.55 14.91
N ILE A 433 5.06 14.10 13.77
CA ILE A 433 5.89 14.90 12.88
C ILE A 433 5.09 15.18 11.63
N LEU A 434 4.89 16.45 11.30
CA LEU A 434 4.28 16.89 10.06
C LEU A 434 5.27 17.84 9.39
N LYS A 435 5.93 17.42 8.31
CA LYS A 435 6.88 18.28 7.58
C LYS A 435 6.80 18.17 6.08
N ASN A 436 7.12 19.26 5.40
CA ASN A 436 7.20 19.33 3.95
C ASN A 436 5.89 18.96 3.24
N ASN A 437 4.73 19.10 3.89
CA ASN A 437 3.44 18.80 3.28
C ASN A 437 2.84 20.03 2.59
N VAL A 438 2.11 19.81 1.49
CA VAL A 438 1.26 20.82 0.85
C VAL A 438 -0.19 20.59 1.23
N LEU A 439 -0.86 21.62 1.77
CA LEU A 439 -2.26 21.55 2.17
C LEU A 439 -3.05 22.70 1.55
N VAL A 440 -3.92 22.37 0.60
CA VAL A 440 -4.82 23.28 -0.10
C VAL A 440 -6.25 23.04 0.35
N SER A 441 -6.97 24.08 0.76
CA SER A 441 -8.37 23.92 1.16
C SER A 441 -9.26 25.11 0.79
N SER A 442 -10.58 24.90 0.71
CA SER A 442 -11.51 26.04 0.55
C SER A 442 -11.87 26.72 1.88
N HIS A 443 -11.41 26.17 3.01
CA HIS A 443 -11.74 26.61 4.37
C HIS A 443 -10.50 26.69 5.25
N TYR A 444 -10.49 26.04 6.42
CA TYR A 444 -9.29 25.96 7.25
C TYR A 444 -8.29 25.02 6.57
N CYS A 445 -7.02 25.40 6.49
CA CYS A 445 -5.96 24.47 6.11
C CYS A 445 -5.93 23.31 7.10
N PHE A 446 -6.04 23.62 8.40
CA PHE A 446 -6.36 22.64 9.42
C PHE A 446 -7.26 23.25 10.53
N GLU A 447 -8.16 22.43 11.07
CA GLU A 447 -8.93 22.71 12.29
C GLU A 447 -8.68 21.58 13.29
N GLU A 448 -7.87 21.89 14.29
CA GLU A 448 -7.27 20.88 15.15
C GLU A 448 -7.36 21.19 16.64
N TYR A 449 -7.37 20.12 17.44
CA TYR A 449 -7.33 20.19 18.90
C TYR A 449 -5.90 20.36 19.41
N ASN A 450 -5.76 20.65 20.70
CA ASN A 450 -4.45 20.72 21.33
C ASN A 450 -3.79 19.35 21.39
N LEU A 451 -2.46 19.36 21.35
CA LEU A 451 -1.63 18.21 21.68
C LEU A 451 -1.93 17.70 23.09
N VAL A 452 -1.79 16.40 23.26
CA VAL A 452 -1.88 15.74 24.56
C VAL A 452 -0.64 16.01 25.41
N SER A 453 -0.82 16.22 26.71
CA SER A 453 0.24 16.70 27.61
C SER A 453 1.41 15.75 27.85
N ASN A 454 1.27 14.47 27.49
CA ASN A 454 2.30 13.44 27.64
C ASN A 454 2.88 12.97 26.29
N SER A 455 2.69 13.76 25.24
CA SER A 455 3.39 13.55 23.97
C SER A 455 4.89 13.82 24.15
N LEU A 456 5.73 12.91 23.69
CA LEU A 456 7.19 13.01 23.75
C LEU A 456 7.78 13.90 22.65
N ILE A 457 7.20 13.89 21.45
CA ILE A 457 7.72 14.64 20.30
C ILE A 457 6.58 15.12 19.41
N ASP A 458 6.42 16.43 19.27
CA ASP A 458 5.52 17.00 18.26
C ASP A 458 6.27 18.09 17.50
N ASP A 459 6.35 17.93 16.18
CA ASP A 459 7.13 18.80 15.31
C ASP A 459 6.39 19.04 14.00
N TRP A 460 5.63 20.14 13.97
CA TRP A 460 4.89 20.62 12.82
C TRP A 460 5.62 21.83 12.26
N ASP A 461 6.34 21.62 11.17
CA ASP A 461 7.15 22.67 10.56
C ASP A 461 7.46 22.42 9.08
N TYR A 462 7.89 23.43 8.34
CA TYR A 462 8.20 23.35 6.91
C TYR A 462 7.02 22.89 6.03
N ASN A 463 5.77 23.07 6.46
CA ASN A 463 4.62 22.78 5.61
C ASN A 463 4.19 24.01 4.81
N ALA A 464 3.56 23.80 3.66
CA ALA A 464 3.02 24.85 2.82
C ALA A 464 1.50 24.81 2.78
N TYR A 465 0.89 25.99 2.93
CA TYR A 465 -0.54 26.15 3.11
C TYR A 465 -1.14 27.12 2.11
N SER A 466 -2.31 26.78 1.57
CA SER A 466 -3.09 27.68 0.74
C SER A 466 -4.58 27.50 1.01
N SER A 467 -5.31 28.61 1.14
CA SER A 467 -6.75 28.60 1.40
C SER A 467 -7.50 29.58 0.49
N ASN A 468 -8.72 29.22 0.07
CA ASN A 468 -9.64 30.17 -0.58
C ASN A 468 -10.19 31.23 0.39
N ARG A 469 -9.93 31.12 1.70
CA ARG A 469 -10.28 32.14 2.68
C ARG A 469 -9.37 33.36 2.56
N SER A 470 -9.88 34.54 2.87
CA SER A 470 -9.09 35.78 2.79
C SER A 470 -8.00 35.93 3.84
N GLY A 471 -8.01 35.10 4.90
CA GLY A 471 -7.09 35.25 6.03
C GLY A 471 -7.38 36.54 6.82
N LEU A 472 -8.66 36.91 6.93
CA LEU A 472 -9.16 38.06 7.69
C LEU A 472 -10.15 37.59 8.76
N ALA A 473 -10.55 38.51 9.65
CA ALA A 473 -11.56 38.23 10.67
C ALA A 473 -12.82 37.59 10.05
N GLY A 474 -13.26 36.45 10.61
CA GLY A 474 -14.38 35.66 10.09
C GLY A 474 -14.03 34.67 8.97
N GLN A 475 -12.85 34.80 8.34
CA GLN A 475 -12.30 33.86 7.35
C GLN A 475 -10.83 33.47 7.65
N PRO A 476 -10.53 32.93 8.85
CA PRO A 476 -9.19 32.49 9.22
C PRO A 476 -8.72 31.24 8.47
N TRP A 477 -7.42 31.13 8.22
CA TRP A 477 -6.80 29.96 7.59
C TRP A 477 -6.62 28.78 8.55
N PHE A 478 -6.43 29.05 9.85
CA PHE A 478 -6.12 27.99 10.81
C PHE A 478 -7.00 28.09 12.05
N LYS A 479 -7.23 26.93 12.67
CA LYS A 479 -7.76 26.85 14.03
C LYS A 479 -7.01 25.74 14.78
N TRP A 480 -6.39 26.11 15.89
CA TRP A 480 -5.58 25.21 16.72
C TRP A 480 -5.96 25.37 18.18
N GLY A 481 -6.29 24.27 18.85
CA GLY A 481 -6.64 24.30 20.27
C GLY A 481 -7.89 25.14 20.58
N GLY A 482 -8.77 25.30 19.60
CA GLY A 482 -9.94 26.18 19.70
C GLY A 482 -9.67 27.66 19.39
N VAL A 483 -8.41 28.06 19.20
CA VAL A 483 -8.01 29.44 18.85
C VAL A 483 -7.92 29.58 17.34
N GLN A 484 -8.47 30.66 16.79
CA GLN A 484 -8.39 30.98 15.36
C GLN A 484 -7.17 31.85 15.06
N TYR A 485 -6.48 31.53 13.96
CA TYR A 485 -5.35 32.31 13.45
C TYR A 485 -5.68 32.71 12.02
N LEU A 486 -5.58 34.00 11.72
CA LEU A 486 -6.06 34.51 10.43
C LEU A 486 -5.18 33.97 9.30
N GLN A 487 -3.88 34.00 9.52
CA GLN A 487 -2.85 33.58 8.58
C GLN A 487 -1.70 32.83 9.28
N LEU A 488 -0.74 32.32 8.51
CA LEU A 488 0.39 31.53 9.02
C LEU A 488 1.24 32.34 10.01
N ALA A 489 1.44 33.63 9.74
CA ALA A 489 2.20 34.51 10.64
C ALA A 489 1.55 34.60 12.04
N ASP A 490 0.22 34.62 12.11
CA ASP A 490 -0.50 34.63 13.39
C ASP A 490 -0.35 33.30 14.12
N LEU A 491 -0.39 32.18 13.39
CA LEU A 491 -0.17 30.84 13.94
C LEU A 491 1.24 30.75 14.55
N GLN A 492 2.26 31.14 13.78
CA GLN A 492 3.67 31.15 14.20
C GLN A 492 3.85 31.94 15.50
N ILE A 493 3.31 33.16 15.57
CA ILE A 493 3.40 34.01 16.76
C ILE A 493 2.64 33.39 17.95
N GLY A 494 1.47 32.82 17.69
CA GLY A 494 0.58 32.32 18.74
C GLY A 494 0.96 30.96 19.32
N THR A 495 1.62 30.10 18.55
CA THR A 495 1.90 28.70 18.93
C THR A 495 3.38 28.33 18.89
N GLY A 496 4.20 29.05 18.11
CA GLY A 496 5.58 28.65 17.82
C GLY A 496 5.70 27.45 16.87
N GLN A 497 4.59 26.99 16.28
CA GLN A 497 4.59 25.95 15.24
C GLN A 497 4.80 26.58 13.86
N GLU A 498 5.18 25.76 12.88
CA GLU A 498 5.34 26.18 11.48
C GLU A 498 6.26 27.38 11.28
N MET A 499 7.31 27.50 12.09
CA MET A 499 8.24 28.64 12.04
C MET A 499 8.98 28.78 10.70
N ASN A 500 9.12 27.68 9.97
CA ASN A 500 9.66 27.59 8.61
C ASN A 500 8.58 27.22 7.59
N GLY A 501 7.30 27.19 7.97
CA GLY A 501 6.18 26.95 7.07
C GLY A 501 5.98 28.11 6.07
N LEU A 502 5.27 27.81 4.97
CA LEU A 502 5.00 28.76 3.89
C LEU A 502 3.50 28.96 3.64
N GLN A 503 3.14 30.19 3.27
CA GLN A 503 1.90 30.45 2.53
C GLN A 503 2.22 30.55 1.05
N PHE A 504 1.36 30.01 0.20
CA PHE A 504 1.55 30.01 -1.25
C PHE A 504 0.20 30.12 -1.99
N ASP A 505 0.23 30.36 -3.30
CA ASP A 505 -0.96 30.40 -4.15
C ASP A 505 -1.01 29.17 -5.06
N TYR A 506 -1.84 28.19 -4.69
CA TYR A 506 -1.93 26.94 -5.42
C TYR A 506 -2.35 27.09 -6.89
N THR A 507 -2.92 28.23 -7.29
CA THR A 507 -3.34 28.48 -8.68
C THR A 507 -2.18 28.93 -9.58
N THR A 508 -1.08 29.39 -8.98
CA THR A 508 0.12 29.86 -9.71
C THR A 508 1.37 29.06 -9.38
N ASP A 509 1.39 28.37 -8.25
CA ASP A 509 2.52 27.55 -7.78
C ASP A 509 2.42 26.06 -8.16
N LEU A 510 1.22 25.52 -8.42
CA LEU A 510 1.01 24.11 -8.75
C LEU A 510 0.49 23.91 -10.17
N THR A 511 0.86 22.79 -10.79
CA THR A 511 0.60 22.53 -12.21
C THR A 511 -0.89 22.49 -12.56
N GLN A 512 -1.70 21.72 -11.82
CA GLN A 512 -3.13 21.59 -12.12
C GLN A 512 -3.93 21.14 -10.90
N ILE A 513 -4.38 22.11 -10.09
CA ILE A 513 -5.28 21.87 -8.96
C ILE A 513 -6.52 22.75 -9.07
N THR A 514 -7.70 22.15 -8.91
CA THR A 514 -8.97 22.86 -8.90
C THR A 514 -9.88 22.19 -7.90
N LEU A 515 -10.32 22.96 -6.90
CA LEU A 515 -11.24 22.44 -5.89
C LEU A 515 -12.65 22.31 -6.49
N PRO A 516 -13.33 21.17 -6.34
CA PRO A 516 -14.72 21.05 -6.74
C PRO A 516 -15.62 21.93 -5.87
N ALA A 517 -16.80 22.30 -6.38
CA ALA A 517 -17.74 23.15 -5.65
C ALA A 517 -18.34 22.47 -4.40
N GLN A 518 -18.38 21.13 -4.41
CA GLN A 518 -18.77 20.28 -3.29
C GLN A 518 -18.08 18.92 -3.48
N TYR A 519 -17.76 18.23 -2.40
CA TYR A 519 -16.99 16.98 -2.47
C TYR A 519 -17.64 15.89 -3.34
N SER A 520 -18.98 15.87 -3.38
CA SER A 520 -19.77 14.91 -4.14
C SER A 520 -19.55 15.01 -5.66
N MET A 521 -19.08 16.16 -6.15
CA MET A 521 -18.60 16.33 -7.51
C MET A 521 -17.21 15.70 -7.63
N GLY A 522 -17.19 14.43 -8.01
CA GLY A 522 -15.94 13.68 -8.16
C GLY A 522 -14.97 14.38 -9.11
N VAL A 523 -13.70 14.38 -8.75
CA VAL A 523 -12.60 14.79 -9.62
C VAL A 523 -12.12 13.61 -10.44
N ASP A 524 -11.69 13.85 -11.67
CA ASP A 524 -11.06 12.80 -12.47
C ASP A 524 -9.65 12.51 -11.89
N PRO A 525 -9.34 11.26 -11.48
CA PRO A 525 -8.03 10.92 -10.92
C PRO A 525 -6.85 11.16 -11.88
N THR A 526 -7.11 11.35 -13.17
CA THR A 526 -6.09 11.49 -14.22
C THR A 526 -5.70 12.93 -14.53
N ILE A 527 -6.44 13.93 -14.02
CA ILE A 527 -6.28 15.33 -14.46
C ILE A 527 -5.61 16.24 -13.43
N PHE A 528 -5.52 15.85 -12.16
CA PHE A 528 -4.91 16.71 -11.14
C PHE A 528 -3.40 16.46 -11.04
N ASP A 529 -2.66 17.54 -10.81
CA ASP A 529 -1.20 17.52 -10.75
C ASP A 529 -0.67 18.51 -9.70
N PHE A 530 -0.03 17.97 -8.67
CA PHE A 530 0.58 18.72 -7.57
C PHE A 530 2.04 19.11 -7.83
N ARG A 531 2.59 18.87 -9.03
CA ARG A 531 3.98 19.26 -9.31
C ARG A 531 4.12 20.79 -9.22
N PRO A 532 5.16 21.30 -8.53
CA PRO A 532 5.45 22.73 -8.54
C PRO A 532 5.64 23.26 -9.97
N LEU A 533 5.16 24.47 -10.23
CA LEU A 533 5.44 25.20 -11.46
C LEU A 533 6.80 25.89 -11.39
N SER A 534 7.33 26.26 -12.55
CA SER A 534 8.58 27.02 -12.63
C SER A 534 8.48 28.32 -11.84
N GLY A 535 9.40 28.53 -10.90
CA GLY A 535 9.42 29.71 -10.03
C GLY A 535 8.47 29.62 -8.83
N SER A 536 7.88 28.44 -8.58
CA SER A 536 7.08 28.21 -7.38
C SER A 536 7.90 28.41 -6.11
N VAL A 537 7.27 28.98 -5.08
CA VAL A 537 7.88 29.14 -3.75
C VAL A 537 8.06 27.82 -3.00
N LEU A 538 7.57 26.70 -3.52
CA LEU A 538 7.71 25.38 -2.90
C LEU A 538 9.07 24.72 -3.20
N ILE A 539 9.79 25.24 -4.20
CA ILE A 539 11.02 24.65 -4.71
C ILE A 539 12.19 24.90 -3.75
N ASP A 540 12.95 23.87 -3.42
CA ASP A 540 14.12 23.90 -2.54
C ASP A 540 13.83 24.43 -1.11
N GLN A 541 12.57 24.41 -0.66
CA GLN A 541 12.17 24.97 0.65
C GLN A 541 11.90 23.93 1.74
N GLY A 542 11.96 22.64 1.43
CA GLY A 542 11.72 21.58 2.39
C GLY A 542 12.85 21.41 3.40
N ALA A 543 12.51 20.85 4.56
CA ALA A 543 13.49 20.31 5.50
C ALA A 543 14.17 19.07 4.92
N VAL A 544 15.48 18.91 5.17
CA VAL A 544 16.20 17.68 4.83
C VAL A 544 15.86 16.56 5.83
N VAL A 545 15.41 15.43 5.30
CA VAL A 545 14.92 14.23 5.96
C VAL A 545 15.71 13.05 5.40
N HIS A 546 16.78 12.66 6.08
CA HIS A 546 17.63 11.54 5.68
C HIS A 546 16.85 10.24 5.46
N ASN A 547 17.37 9.37 4.59
CA ASN A 547 16.77 8.13 4.10
C ASN A 547 15.52 8.32 3.25
N ILE A 548 14.61 9.22 3.60
CA ILE A 548 13.40 9.49 2.80
C ILE A 548 13.74 10.38 1.60
N ASN A 549 14.42 11.52 1.80
CA ASN A 549 14.79 12.41 0.70
C ASN A 549 15.75 11.76 -0.30
N ASP A 550 16.62 10.87 0.16
CA ASP A 550 17.62 10.18 -0.67
C ASP A 550 16.98 9.38 -1.83
N LEU A 551 15.67 9.11 -1.76
CA LEU A 551 14.92 8.36 -2.77
C LEU A 551 14.43 9.19 -3.95
N PHE A 552 14.33 10.51 -3.79
CA PHE A 552 13.63 11.37 -4.75
C PHE A 552 14.26 12.74 -4.95
N VAL A 553 15.01 13.27 -3.99
CA VAL A 553 15.72 14.56 -4.11
C VAL A 553 17.05 14.31 -4.79
N SER A 554 17.30 14.99 -5.91
CA SER A 554 18.50 14.75 -6.73
C SER A 554 19.57 15.83 -6.63
N ASP A 555 19.19 17.04 -6.21
CA ASP A 555 20.05 18.22 -6.04
C ASP A 555 20.43 18.49 -4.58
N GLY A 556 19.86 17.74 -3.65
CA GLY A 556 20.08 17.88 -2.20
C GLY A 556 19.17 18.91 -1.52
N SER A 557 18.24 19.53 -2.24
CA SER A 557 17.32 20.55 -1.74
C SER A 557 15.87 20.07 -1.93
N PRO A 558 15.22 19.50 -0.91
CA PRO A 558 13.88 18.97 -1.07
C PRO A 558 12.85 20.05 -1.38
N ASP A 559 11.91 19.77 -2.27
CA ASP A 559 10.71 20.58 -2.44
C ASP A 559 9.66 20.26 -1.37
N ILE A 560 8.81 21.25 -1.05
CA ILE A 560 7.64 21.04 -0.20
C ILE A 560 6.52 20.40 -1.03
N GLY A 561 6.03 19.24 -0.58
CA GLY A 561 4.98 18.45 -1.22
C GLY A 561 5.43 17.09 -1.71
N ALA A 562 4.54 16.41 -2.42
CA ALA A 562 4.71 15.03 -2.88
C ALA A 562 5.61 14.89 -4.11
N TYR A 563 5.88 15.97 -4.84
CA TYR A 563 6.63 15.91 -6.09
C TYR A 563 7.74 16.94 -6.11
N GLU A 564 8.91 16.51 -6.60
CA GLU A 564 9.99 17.44 -6.93
C GLU A 564 9.71 18.12 -8.28
N TYR A 565 10.09 19.37 -8.38
CA TYR A 565 10.09 20.16 -9.58
C TYR A 565 10.94 19.51 -10.66
N GLY A 566 10.46 19.54 -11.90
CA GLY A 566 11.14 18.94 -13.05
C GLY A 566 11.14 17.40 -13.08
N SER A 567 10.72 16.71 -12.02
CA SER A 567 10.64 15.25 -11.99
C SER A 567 9.39 14.73 -12.73
N PRO A 568 9.46 13.54 -13.34
CA PRO A 568 8.28 12.88 -13.87
C PRO A 568 7.34 12.48 -12.73
N LEU A 569 6.03 12.39 -13.03
CA LEU A 569 5.09 11.82 -12.07
C LEU A 569 5.46 10.35 -11.77
N PRO A 570 5.31 9.91 -10.51
CA PRO A 570 5.42 8.50 -10.18
C PRO A 570 4.40 7.66 -10.94
N HIS A 571 4.70 6.38 -11.14
CA HIS A 571 3.73 5.43 -11.69
C HIS A 571 2.74 5.02 -10.58
N TYR A 572 1.45 5.12 -10.88
CA TYR A 572 0.35 4.72 -9.98
C TYR A 572 -0.53 3.66 -10.65
N GLY A 573 -1.02 2.72 -9.84
CA GLY A 573 -1.85 1.63 -10.32
C GLY A 573 -1.08 0.57 -11.11
N PRO A 574 -1.78 -0.34 -11.80
CA PRO A 574 -1.17 -1.51 -12.41
C PRO A 574 -0.11 -1.16 -13.43
N ARG A 575 1.06 -1.81 -13.35
CA ARG A 575 2.19 -1.56 -14.26
C ARG A 575 1.97 -2.18 -15.64
N ASN A 576 1.17 -3.23 -15.70
CA ASN A 576 0.72 -3.82 -16.94
C ASN A 576 -0.67 -3.29 -17.29
N SER A 577 -0.83 -2.78 -18.51
CA SER A 577 -2.17 -2.56 -19.05
C SER A 577 -2.83 -3.92 -19.26
N ILE A 578 -3.94 -4.20 -18.57
CA ILE A 578 -4.96 -5.07 -19.17
C ILE A 578 -5.33 -4.36 -20.47
N ASN A 579 -5.32 -5.05 -21.60
CA ASN A 579 -5.88 -4.45 -22.81
C ASN A 579 -7.36 -4.24 -22.51
N THR A 580 -7.73 -3.08 -21.98
CA THR A 580 -9.09 -2.69 -21.71
C THR A 580 -9.72 -2.47 -23.07
N VAL A 581 -10.14 -3.55 -23.72
CA VAL A 581 -11.27 -3.47 -24.62
C VAL A 581 -12.42 -3.14 -23.68
N ILE A 582 -12.86 -1.88 -23.72
CA ILE A 582 -14.20 -1.53 -23.29
C ILE A 582 -15.10 -2.34 -24.23
N GLU A 583 -15.48 -3.55 -23.83
CA GLU A 583 -16.56 -4.25 -24.49
C GLU A 583 -17.84 -3.49 -24.15
N GLN A 584 -18.25 -2.64 -25.09
CA GLN A 584 -19.67 -2.49 -25.34
C GLN A 584 -20.27 -3.91 -25.42
N ILE A 585 -21.24 -4.15 -24.54
CA ILE A 585 -22.10 -5.32 -24.50
C ILE A 585 -22.54 -5.68 -25.94
N GLU A 586 -22.22 -6.89 -26.40
CA GLU A 586 -23.07 -7.67 -27.31
C GLU A 586 -22.66 -9.17 -27.32
N GLU A 587 -23.59 -9.99 -26.81
CA GLU A 587 -23.89 -11.42 -27.07
C GLU A 587 -22.89 -12.56 -26.76
N GLU A 588 -23.11 -13.21 -25.60
CA GLU A 588 -23.34 -14.66 -25.36
C GLU A 588 -22.67 -15.80 -26.19
N GLN A 589 -21.63 -15.57 -27.01
CA GLN A 589 -21.12 -16.59 -27.96
C GLN A 589 -19.70 -17.16 -27.75
N GLU A 590 -19.05 -16.96 -26.61
CA GLU A 590 -17.60 -17.30 -26.50
C GLU A 590 -17.22 -18.71 -26.00
N LYS A 591 -18.17 -19.61 -25.70
CA LYS A 591 -17.86 -20.89 -25.04
C LYS A 591 -17.26 -22.00 -25.93
N MET A 592 -17.28 -21.88 -27.26
CA MET A 592 -16.99 -23.02 -28.17
C MET A 592 -15.51 -23.34 -28.41
N PHE A 593 -14.57 -22.43 -28.11
CA PHE A 593 -13.14 -22.64 -28.38
C PHE A 593 -12.29 -22.35 -27.14
N THR A 594 -11.66 -23.40 -26.61
CA THR A 594 -10.68 -23.31 -25.53
C THR A 594 -9.28 -23.33 -26.13
N VAL A 595 -8.41 -22.44 -25.66
CA VAL A 595 -7.04 -22.30 -26.16
C VAL A 595 -6.06 -22.43 -25.00
N LEU A 596 -5.12 -23.36 -25.11
CA LEU A 596 -4.13 -23.71 -24.10
C LEU A 596 -2.71 -23.46 -24.62
N GLN A 597 -1.81 -22.94 -23.80
CA GLN A 597 -0.39 -22.84 -24.14
C GLN A 597 0.35 -24.14 -23.78
N ASN A 598 1.17 -24.66 -24.69
CA ASN A 598 2.00 -25.86 -24.47
C ASN A 598 3.48 -25.49 -24.56
N GLY A 599 4.02 -24.94 -23.48
CA GLY A 599 5.34 -24.34 -23.47
C GLY A 599 5.43 -23.08 -24.35
N SER A 600 6.64 -22.53 -24.51
CA SER A 600 6.85 -21.18 -25.07
C SER A 600 6.49 -21.02 -26.55
N ASN A 601 6.25 -22.11 -27.29
CA ASN A 601 6.18 -22.08 -28.76
C ASN A 601 5.01 -22.88 -29.35
N ARG A 602 4.05 -23.35 -28.55
CA ARG A 602 2.92 -24.14 -29.06
C ARG A 602 1.62 -23.73 -28.39
N ILE A 603 0.55 -23.77 -29.17
CA ILE A 603 -0.80 -23.48 -28.71
C ILE A 603 -1.69 -24.65 -29.14
N GLN A 604 -2.46 -25.24 -28.23
CA GLN A 604 -3.52 -26.16 -28.60
C GLN A 604 -4.87 -25.47 -28.55
N ILE A 605 -5.69 -25.82 -29.52
CA ILE A 605 -7.04 -25.33 -29.70
C ILE A 605 -7.95 -26.54 -29.56
N LEU A 606 -8.90 -26.43 -28.65
CA LEU A 606 -9.97 -27.39 -28.43
C LEU A 606 -11.29 -26.73 -28.82
N SER A 607 -12.21 -27.52 -29.35
CA SER A 607 -13.56 -27.08 -29.68
C SER A 607 -14.57 -28.19 -29.45
N GLU A 608 -15.78 -27.81 -29.04
CA GLU A 608 -16.92 -28.73 -28.92
C GLU A 608 -17.42 -29.23 -30.28
N GLU A 609 -17.05 -28.55 -31.38
CA GLU A 609 -17.33 -28.95 -32.76
C GLU A 609 -16.04 -29.16 -33.58
N LEU A 610 -16.17 -29.76 -34.76
CA LEU A 610 -15.04 -29.87 -35.69
C LEU A 610 -14.53 -28.48 -36.07
N ILE A 611 -13.26 -28.23 -35.74
CA ILE A 611 -12.51 -27.08 -36.24
C ILE A 611 -12.33 -27.31 -37.73
N THR A 612 -12.76 -26.36 -38.57
CA THR A 612 -12.68 -26.42 -40.03
C THR A 612 -11.39 -25.77 -40.54
N SER A 613 -10.88 -24.75 -39.85
CA SER A 613 -9.56 -24.17 -40.17
C SER A 613 -8.95 -23.41 -38.99
N VAL A 614 -7.61 -23.40 -38.96
CA VAL A 614 -6.81 -22.48 -38.16
C VAL A 614 -5.89 -21.70 -39.08
N THR A 615 -6.00 -20.39 -39.03
CA THR A 615 -5.28 -19.47 -39.90
C THR A 615 -4.48 -18.48 -39.06
N LEU A 616 -3.19 -18.31 -39.35
CA LEU A 616 -2.27 -17.42 -38.65
C LEU A 616 -1.89 -16.25 -39.54
N TYR A 617 -1.91 -15.04 -38.98
CA TYR A 617 -1.51 -13.80 -39.66
C TYR A 617 -0.46 -13.06 -38.82
N THR A 618 0.37 -12.25 -39.49
CA THR A 618 1.09 -11.16 -38.81
C THR A 618 0.09 -10.10 -38.33
N ILE A 619 0.53 -9.22 -37.43
CA ILE A 619 -0.30 -8.09 -36.98
C ILE A 619 -0.72 -7.14 -38.12
N ASN A 620 0.06 -7.07 -39.21
CA ASN A 620 -0.26 -6.29 -40.40
C ASN A 620 -1.20 -7.03 -41.38
N GLY A 621 -1.74 -8.18 -40.98
CA GLY A 621 -2.69 -8.97 -41.77
C GLY A 621 -2.05 -9.86 -42.84
N GLN A 622 -0.72 -10.02 -42.87
CA GLN A 622 -0.07 -10.95 -43.79
C GLN A 622 -0.32 -12.40 -43.35
N LEU A 623 -0.86 -13.23 -44.24
CA LEU A 623 -1.08 -14.65 -43.98
C LEU A 623 0.25 -15.41 -43.80
N LEU A 624 0.37 -16.17 -42.72
CA LEU A 624 1.53 -17.01 -42.39
C LEU A 624 1.22 -18.51 -42.44
N LEU A 625 0.00 -18.90 -42.05
CA LEU A 625 -0.46 -20.28 -42.07
C LEU A 625 -1.95 -20.32 -42.38
N ASP A 626 -2.40 -21.26 -43.21
CA ASP A 626 -3.82 -21.61 -43.34
C ASP A 626 -3.96 -23.13 -43.34
N SER A 627 -4.35 -23.68 -42.19
CA SER A 627 -4.48 -25.11 -41.99
C SER A 627 -5.95 -25.49 -42.00
N LYS A 628 -6.34 -26.41 -42.89
CA LYS A 628 -7.65 -27.08 -42.80
C LYS A 628 -7.60 -28.14 -41.71
N ILE A 629 -8.49 -28.00 -40.75
CA ILE A 629 -8.62 -28.92 -39.64
C ILE A 629 -9.90 -29.73 -39.85
N ASN A 630 -9.91 -30.97 -39.38
CA ASN A 630 -11.10 -31.82 -39.35
C ASN A 630 -11.10 -32.65 -38.07
N ALA A 631 -10.91 -31.96 -36.95
CA ALA A 631 -10.80 -32.51 -35.63
C ALA A 631 -11.36 -31.49 -34.62
N THR A 632 -11.82 -31.98 -33.48
CA THR A 632 -12.21 -31.14 -32.34
C THR A 632 -11.00 -30.59 -31.59
N THR A 633 -9.79 -31.05 -31.90
CA THR A 633 -8.54 -30.56 -31.32
C THR A 633 -7.47 -30.39 -32.40
N THR A 634 -6.62 -29.37 -32.24
CA THR A 634 -5.45 -29.17 -33.09
C THR A 634 -4.36 -28.42 -32.34
N GLU A 635 -3.10 -28.62 -32.71
CA GLU A 635 -1.95 -27.86 -32.21
C GLU A 635 -1.41 -26.92 -33.28
N LEU A 636 -1.09 -25.70 -32.89
CA LEU A 636 -0.42 -24.68 -33.67
C LEU A 636 1.00 -24.49 -33.14
N ASN A 637 1.99 -24.83 -33.96
CA ASN A 637 3.40 -24.67 -33.63
C ASN A 637 3.91 -23.30 -34.10
N LEU A 638 4.33 -22.48 -33.14
CA LEU A 638 4.84 -21.12 -33.33
C LEU A 638 6.37 -21.05 -33.32
N GLN A 639 7.09 -22.18 -33.17
CA GLN A 639 8.54 -22.20 -32.96
C GLN A 639 9.32 -21.44 -34.04
N LYS A 640 8.86 -21.50 -35.30
CA LYS A 640 9.52 -20.83 -36.44
C LYS A 640 9.20 -19.34 -36.60
N LEU A 641 8.27 -18.81 -35.81
CA LEU A 641 7.92 -17.39 -35.83
C LEU A 641 8.99 -16.56 -35.12
N THR A 642 9.20 -15.32 -35.52
CA THR A 642 10.04 -14.38 -34.75
C THR A 642 9.26 -13.86 -33.54
N VAL A 643 9.97 -13.27 -32.56
CA VAL A 643 9.34 -12.48 -31.49
C VAL A 643 8.45 -11.42 -32.14
N GLY A 644 7.22 -11.28 -31.64
CA GLY A 644 6.23 -10.37 -32.22
C GLY A 644 4.78 -10.77 -31.94
N VAL A 645 3.86 -9.97 -32.50
CA VAL A 645 2.42 -10.15 -32.34
C VAL A 645 1.83 -10.79 -33.60
N TYR A 646 0.98 -11.79 -33.38
CA TYR A 646 0.30 -12.56 -34.42
C TYR A 646 -1.20 -12.63 -34.15
N LEU A 647 -1.99 -12.83 -35.20
CA LEU A 647 -3.43 -13.06 -35.10
C LEU A 647 -3.74 -14.50 -35.51
N VAL A 648 -4.41 -15.25 -34.65
CA VAL A 648 -4.88 -16.61 -34.94
C VAL A 648 -6.38 -16.56 -35.13
N LYS A 649 -6.84 -17.02 -36.29
CA LYS A 649 -8.26 -17.17 -36.63
C LYS A 649 -8.61 -18.65 -36.64
N ILE A 650 -9.59 -19.03 -35.85
CA ILE A 650 -10.08 -20.40 -35.69
C ILE A 650 -11.50 -20.42 -36.22
N LYS A 651 -11.84 -21.41 -37.03
CA LYS A 651 -13.20 -21.60 -37.55
C LYS A 651 -13.71 -22.99 -37.20
N SER A 652 -14.98 -23.09 -36.86
CA SER A 652 -15.77 -24.33 -36.86
C SER A 652 -16.87 -24.21 -37.92
N LYS A 653 -17.86 -25.09 -37.88
CA LYS A 653 -19.06 -24.99 -38.74
C LYS A 653 -19.95 -23.82 -38.32
N SER A 654 -20.08 -23.60 -37.02
CA SER A 654 -21.02 -22.65 -36.42
C SER A 654 -20.38 -21.32 -36.02
N GLN A 655 -19.06 -21.28 -35.78
CA GLN A 655 -18.40 -20.11 -35.20
C GLN A 655 -17.03 -19.78 -35.80
N THR A 656 -16.57 -18.56 -35.53
CA THR A 656 -15.21 -18.08 -35.85
C THR A 656 -14.67 -17.30 -34.65
N LYS A 657 -13.49 -17.67 -34.15
CA LYS A 657 -12.75 -16.93 -33.11
C LYS A 657 -11.49 -16.30 -33.71
N VAL A 658 -11.20 -15.06 -33.36
CA VAL A 658 -9.93 -14.40 -33.70
C VAL A 658 -9.25 -14.01 -32.40
N MET A 659 -7.99 -14.37 -32.23
CA MET A 659 -7.24 -14.07 -31.01
C MET A 659 -5.84 -13.52 -31.32
N LYS A 660 -5.37 -12.65 -30.43
CA LYS A 660 -4.01 -12.11 -30.45
C LYS A 660 -3.07 -13.04 -29.69
N VAL A 661 -2.02 -13.47 -30.35
CA VAL A 661 -0.92 -14.26 -29.78
C VAL A 661 0.33 -13.40 -29.74
N ILE A 662 0.97 -13.33 -28.58
CA ILE A 662 2.24 -12.63 -28.39
C ILE A 662 3.32 -13.69 -28.25
N LYS A 663 4.28 -13.71 -29.18
CA LYS A 663 5.48 -14.51 -29.06
C LYS A 663 6.56 -13.62 -28.46
N GLN A 664 6.96 -13.94 -27.23
CA GLN A 664 8.06 -13.27 -26.52
C GLN A 664 9.41 -13.85 -26.89
#